data_AF-A0A822ZPP0-F1
#
_entry.id   AF-A0A822ZPP0-F1
#
_cell.length_a   1.000
_cell.length_b   1.000
_cell.length_c   1.000
_cell.angle_alpha   90.00
_cell.angle_beta   90.00
_cell.angle_gamma   90.00
#
_symmetry.space_group_name_H-M   'P 1'
#
loop_
_entity.id
_entity.type
_entity.pdbx_description
1 polymer ?
#
loop_
_entity_poly.entity_id
_entity_poly.type
_entity_poly.pdbx_seq_one_letter_code
_entity_poly.pdbx_strand_id
1 'polypeptide(L)'
;MGAVPSTPRKNARPQDTAEYLIGTFVGKKSFPISSDFWQKLLELPLTIEWPDHRIRQACELLAQNNYHTRHLAKLLTHLVRCLQESMSTSVGPSTIYTKAVNAAHMSSVFLKYLIENAKSDNFTELYLTLDEGETTTEEYLPRDQNLESFVMRGMLSFIGTSDVSSHTCLLHHELLNFMLVAMSTQLHSGPSPGPKDVHPFIDAAIAEEISLVSSVVRRLLLNYIAQPRLPLNGAPYSIFSEVGQHGVLQKVGSAAANLVLFPFNYLVGSSGDGSRSPLAENSLLLLLILIHYRKCVMLDESTTDKSEDSATSDSLLKETSYFYDNPYCKALENARDIEFDRVDVEGNAHNGPLVRLPFASLFDTLGLYLDEESSVLLLYSLVHGNSDFLEYVLVRTDLDTLLMPILETLYNASRRTSNQIYMLLIILLILSQDSSFNASIHKLILPNVPWYQERLLNHTSLGSLMVIILIRTVKYNLSKLRDVYLHTNCLATLANMAPHVHRLSAYASQRLVSLFDMLSRKYNKLAELRNDKMVMTKANSVGGSIAEDMSTELHIYTDFLRIVLEILNAILTYALPRNPEVVYAIMHRQEVFQPFKNHPRFNELLENIYTVLDFFNSRMDSQRMDGEWSVEKVLQVIIINCRSWRGEGMKMFTQLRFTYEQENHPEEFFIPYVWQLVLSRCFSFNPGAINLFPVDMPVEDADAKEEADRHQDGELNVVV
;
A
#
# COMPACT_ATOMS: atom_id res chain seq x y z
N MET A 1 64.58 -17.51 57.00
CA MET A 1 63.44 -16.58 56.88
C MET A 1 63.21 -16.34 55.39
N GLY A 2 62.19 -17.00 54.83
CA GLY A 2 61.92 -16.96 53.39
C GLY A 2 61.09 -15.73 53.03
N ALA A 3 61.64 -14.87 52.17
CA ALA A 3 60.86 -13.90 51.42
C ALA A 3 60.62 -14.51 50.04
N VAL A 4 59.39 -14.99 49.81
CA VAL A 4 58.93 -15.40 48.48
C VAL A 4 58.30 -14.16 47.81
N PRO A 5 58.54 -13.92 46.51
CA PRO A 5 58.02 -12.77 45.80
C PRO A 5 56.52 -12.94 45.54
N SER A 6 55.74 -11.88 45.78
CA SER A 6 54.35 -11.78 45.36
C SER A 6 54.28 -11.79 43.83
N THR A 7 53.76 -12.88 43.28
CA THR A 7 53.41 -13.02 41.87
C THR A 7 52.32 -12.01 41.47
N PRO A 8 52.42 -11.38 40.29
CA PRO A 8 51.37 -10.49 39.79
C PRO A 8 50.14 -11.35 39.45
N ARG A 9 48.96 -10.94 39.95
CA ARG A 9 47.66 -11.52 39.53
C ARG A 9 47.51 -11.32 38.01
N LYS A 10 47.81 -12.35 37.24
CA LYS A 10 47.34 -12.52 35.86
C LYS A 10 45.83 -12.79 35.93
N ASN A 11 45.03 -12.02 35.17
CA ASN A 11 43.60 -12.22 34.86
C ASN A 11 42.55 -11.35 35.60
N ALA A 12 42.82 -10.07 35.88
CA ALA A 12 41.72 -9.11 36.00
C ALA A 12 41.53 -8.41 34.65
N ARG A 13 40.74 -9.00 33.74
CA ARG A 13 40.17 -8.22 32.64
C ARG A 13 39.28 -7.13 33.28
N PRO A 14 39.25 -5.88 32.79
CA PRO A 14 38.39 -4.86 33.38
C PRO A 14 36.94 -5.37 33.31
N GLN A 15 36.25 -5.44 34.45
CA GLN A 15 34.87 -5.92 34.56
C GLN A 15 33.84 -4.97 33.90
N ASP A 16 34.30 -3.86 33.33
CA ASP A 16 33.47 -2.83 32.71
C ASP A 16 33.71 -2.69 31.19
N THR A 17 34.41 -3.62 30.53
CA THR A 17 34.49 -3.61 29.05
C THR A 17 33.18 -4.08 28.43
N ALA A 18 32.82 -3.53 27.27
CA ALA A 18 31.63 -3.93 26.51
C ALA A 18 31.59 -5.44 26.22
N GLU A 19 32.74 -6.04 25.89
CA GLU A 19 32.83 -7.48 25.66
C GLU A 19 32.48 -8.31 26.91
N TYR A 20 32.89 -7.85 28.09
CA TYR A 20 32.58 -8.53 29.34
C TYR A 20 31.11 -8.40 29.69
N LEU A 21 30.53 -7.20 29.57
CA LEU A 21 29.14 -6.94 29.91
C LEU A 21 28.18 -7.70 28.98
N ILE A 22 28.41 -7.68 27.66
CA ILE A 22 27.61 -8.44 26.69
C ILE A 22 27.81 -9.94 26.86
N GLY A 23 29.05 -10.40 27.03
CA GLY A 23 29.34 -11.82 27.30
C GLY A 23 28.69 -12.33 28.60
N THR A 24 28.56 -11.46 29.59
CA THR A 24 27.86 -11.75 30.85
C THR A 24 26.34 -11.76 30.65
N PHE A 25 25.80 -10.81 29.87
CA PHE A 25 24.38 -10.73 29.50
C PHE A 25 23.91 -12.00 28.77
N VAL A 26 24.67 -12.49 27.79
CA VAL A 26 24.30 -13.72 27.04
C VAL A 26 24.74 -15.01 27.72
N GLY A 27 25.37 -14.90 28.89
CA GLY A 27 25.95 -16.02 29.62
C GLY A 27 24.93 -16.81 30.45
N LYS A 28 25.43 -17.82 31.19
CA LYS A 28 24.62 -18.72 32.02
C LYS A 28 24.21 -18.14 33.37
N LYS A 29 24.83 -17.05 33.82
CA LYS A 29 24.55 -16.49 35.15
C LYS A 29 23.35 -15.55 35.06
N SER A 30 22.29 -15.83 35.80
CA SER A 30 21.14 -14.92 35.93
C SER A 30 21.48 -13.77 36.87
N PHE A 31 21.05 -12.56 36.53
CA PHE A 31 21.16 -11.36 37.34
C PHE A 31 19.78 -10.86 37.76
N PRO A 32 19.57 -10.49 39.05
CA PRO A 32 18.31 -9.88 39.48
C PRO A 32 18.01 -8.59 38.71
N ILE A 33 16.74 -8.29 38.52
CA ILE A 33 16.30 -7.04 37.86
C ILE A 33 16.78 -5.76 38.57
N SER A 34 17.01 -5.82 39.88
CA SER A 34 17.53 -4.71 40.69
C SER A 34 19.05 -4.56 40.66
N SER A 35 19.77 -5.35 39.87
CA SER A 35 21.23 -5.34 39.84
C SER A 35 21.81 -4.12 39.12
N ASP A 36 22.85 -3.50 39.70
CA ASP A 36 23.66 -2.44 39.05
C ASP A 36 24.25 -2.83 37.70
N PHE A 37 24.31 -4.14 37.40
CA PHE A 37 24.72 -4.68 36.10
C PHE A 37 23.94 -4.04 34.95
N TRP A 38 22.63 -3.87 35.09
CA TRP A 38 21.77 -3.34 34.04
C TRP A 38 22.09 -1.89 33.71
N GLN A 39 22.39 -1.07 34.72
CA GLN A 39 22.82 0.31 34.51
C GLN A 39 24.13 0.36 33.73
N LYS A 40 25.12 -0.45 34.10
CA LYS A 40 26.41 -0.53 33.39
C LYS A 40 26.26 -1.02 31.95
N LEU A 41 25.40 -2.02 31.73
CA LEU A 41 25.12 -2.55 30.40
C LEU A 41 24.49 -1.48 29.49
N LEU A 42 23.52 -0.74 30.01
CA LEU A 42 22.79 0.29 29.26
C LEU A 42 23.56 1.61 29.13
N GLU A 43 24.67 1.81 29.83
CA GLU A 43 25.56 2.97 29.64
C GLU A 43 26.63 2.74 28.55
N LEU A 44 26.67 1.54 27.95
CA LEU A 44 27.62 1.23 26.89
C LEU A 44 27.41 2.14 25.67
N PRO A 45 28.46 2.73 25.08
CA PRO A 45 28.29 3.52 23.86
C PRO A 45 27.93 2.60 22.68
N LEU A 46 26.84 2.91 21.97
CA LEU A 46 26.39 2.21 20.74
C LEU A 46 27.37 2.31 19.57
N THR A 47 28.44 3.09 19.69
CA THR A 47 29.48 3.25 18.65
C THR A 47 30.34 2.00 18.47
N ILE A 48 30.06 0.91 19.20
CA ILE A 48 30.78 -0.35 19.01
C ILE A 48 30.05 -1.12 17.91
N GLU A 49 30.49 -0.96 16.66
CA GLU A 49 30.09 -1.84 15.56
C GLU A 49 30.72 -3.22 15.80
N TRP A 50 29.91 -4.15 16.32
CA TRP A 50 30.35 -5.54 16.45
C TRP A 50 30.26 -6.23 15.08
N PRO A 51 31.27 -7.02 14.69
CA PRO A 51 31.16 -7.85 13.50
C PRO A 51 29.95 -8.79 13.58
N ASP A 52 29.24 -9.00 12.47
CA ASP A 52 28.02 -9.83 12.39
C ASP A 52 28.17 -11.21 13.02
N HIS A 53 29.32 -11.86 12.82
CA HIS A 53 29.58 -13.18 13.40
C HIS A 53 29.55 -13.18 14.94
N ARG A 54 29.99 -12.09 15.57
CA ARG A 54 29.95 -11.96 17.04
C ARG A 54 28.54 -11.65 17.53
N ILE A 55 27.78 -10.85 16.77
CA ILE A 55 26.37 -10.57 17.08
C ILE A 55 25.59 -11.89 17.02
N ARG A 56 25.73 -12.66 15.94
CA ARG A 56 25.09 -13.99 15.81
C ARG A 56 25.48 -14.93 16.95
N GLN A 57 26.77 -15.02 17.29
CA GLN A 57 27.23 -15.84 18.42
C GLN A 57 26.60 -15.39 19.76
N ALA A 58 26.50 -14.09 20.00
CA ALA A 58 25.86 -13.56 21.19
C ALA A 58 24.36 -13.92 21.23
N CYS A 59 23.67 -13.80 20.10
CA CYS A 59 22.26 -14.16 19.99
C CYS A 59 22.02 -15.67 20.20
N GLU A 60 22.88 -16.54 19.62
CA GLU A 60 22.85 -17.99 19.85
C GLU A 60 23.01 -18.34 21.33
N LEU A 61 23.98 -17.70 22.01
CA LEU A 61 24.21 -17.90 23.44
C LEU A 61 23.04 -17.42 24.29
N LEU A 62 22.45 -16.27 23.96
CA LEU A 62 21.26 -15.78 24.65
C LEU A 62 20.10 -16.74 24.45
N ALA A 63 19.81 -17.19 23.22
CA ALA A 63 18.74 -18.14 22.93
C ALA A 63 18.88 -19.44 23.74
N GLN A 64 20.11 -19.92 23.92
CA GLN A 64 20.38 -21.10 24.74
C GLN A 64 20.20 -20.87 26.24
N ASN A 65 20.36 -19.64 26.74
CA ASN A 65 20.38 -19.33 28.18
C ASN A 65 19.15 -18.53 28.65
N ASN A 66 18.31 -18.00 27.75
CA ASN A 66 17.19 -17.12 28.12
C ASN A 66 16.11 -17.84 28.92
N TYR A 67 15.92 -19.15 28.69
CA TYR A 67 14.93 -19.98 29.39
C TYR A 67 15.08 -19.97 30.91
N HIS A 68 16.31 -19.82 31.41
CA HIS A 68 16.59 -19.75 32.85
C HIS A 68 17.04 -18.37 33.31
N THR A 69 17.70 -17.56 32.47
CA THR A 69 18.17 -16.23 32.88
C THR A 69 17.07 -15.17 32.85
N ARG A 70 16.07 -15.32 31.96
CA ARG A 70 15.02 -14.33 31.69
C ARG A 70 15.58 -12.94 31.36
N HIS A 71 16.80 -12.88 30.83
CA HIS A 71 17.49 -11.63 30.55
C HIS A 71 16.80 -10.79 29.48
N LEU A 72 16.12 -11.41 28.50
CA LEU A 72 15.29 -10.65 27.55
C LEU A 72 14.15 -9.93 28.26
N ALA A 73 13.39 -10.65 29.09
CA ALA A 73 12.26 -10.07 29.84
C ALA A 73 12.71 -8.92 30.76
N LYS A 74 13.86 -9.10 31.44
CA LYS A 74 14.46 -8.06 32.29
C LYS A 74 14.93 -6.85 31.47
N LEU A 75 15.56 -7.06 30.32
CA LEU A 75 15.98 -5.98 29.42
C LEU A 75 14.78 -5.16 28.92
N LEU A 76 13.71 -5.82 28.49
CA LEU A 76 12.46 -5.18 28.07
C LEU A 76 11.83 -4.38 29.21
N THR A 77 11.86 -4.90 30.43
CA THR A 77 11.38 -4.17 31.62
C THR A 77 12.20 -2.91 31.86
N HIS A 78 13.54 -2.99 31.78
CA HIS A 78 14.41 -1.81 31.93
C HIS A 78 14.19 -0.78 30.81
N LEU A 79 13.92 -1.22 29.59
CA LEU A 79 13.58 -0.32 28.48
C LEU A 79 12.34 0.52 28.80
N VAL A 80 11.24 -0.11 29.21
CA VAL A 80 10.01 0.61 29.60
C VAL A 80 10.27 1.60 30.74
N ARG A 81 11.07 1.21 31.75
CA ARG A 81 11.43 2.12 32.85
C ARG A 81 12.21 3.33 32.36
N CYS A 82 13.20 3.13 31.48
CA CYS A 82 13.95 4.24 30.88
C CYS A 82 13.00 5.19 30.13
N LEU A 83 11.98 4.68 29.46
CA LEU A 83 10.96 5.50 28.79
C LEU A 83 10.10 6.28 29.79
N GLN A 84 9.62 5.64 30.86
CA GLN A 84 8.84 6.29 31.92
C GLN A 84 9.65 7.40 32.64
N GLU A 85 10.93 7.14 32.93
CA GLU A 85 11.86 8.12 33.48
C GLU A 85 12.09 9.29 32.52
N SER A 86 12.21 9.02 31.21
CA SER A 86 12.39 10.06 30.19
C SER A 86 11.15 10.96 30.00
N MET A 87 9.94 10.45 30.29
CA MET A 87 8.70 11.24 30.22
C MET A 87 8.47 12.08 31.49
N SER A 88 8.97 11.64 32.64
CA SER A 88 8.80 12.35 33.92
C SER A 88 9.81 13.49 34.15
N THR A 89 10.95 13.47 33.44
CA THR A 89 12.01 14.49 33.55
C THR A 89 12.03 15.44 32.36
N SER A 90 11.48 16.65 32.51
CA SER A 90 11.41 17.66 31.44
C SER A 90 12.76 18.23 30.99
N VAL A 91 13.82 18.03 31.79
CA VAL A 91 15.22 18.41 31.50
C VAL A 91 16.13 17.28 32.00
N GLY A 92 16.01 16.10 31.40
CA GLY A 92 16.82 14.93 31.78
C GLY A 92 18.28 15.06 31.33
N PRO A 93 19.26 14.51 32.09
CA PRO A 93 20.62 14.34 31.60
C PRO A 93 20.61 13.45 30.35
N SER A 94 21.47 13.74 29.36
CA SER A 94 21.59 13.00 28.09
C SER A 94 21.72 11.48 28.27
N THR A 95 22.17 11.05 29.45
CA THR A 95 22.36 9.65 29.85
C THR A 95 21.08 8.82 29.89
N ILE A 96 19.91 9.40 30.22
CA ILE A 96 18.65 8.64 30.26
C ILE A 96 18.22 8.24 28.85
N TYR A 97 18.26 9.19 27.91
CA TYR A 97 17.96 8.91 26.50
C TYR A 97 18.95 7.91 25.91
N THR A 98 20.24 8.01 26.21
CA THR A 98 21.23 7.02 25.79
C THR A 98 20.89 5.62 26.31
N LYS A 99 20.53 5.47 27.59
CA LYS A 99 20.10 4.17 28.15
C LYS A 99 18.89 3.60 27.42
N ALA A 100 17.88 4.42 27.15
CA ALA A 100 16.68 4.00 26.43
C ALA A 100 17.00 3.56 24.99
N VAL A 101 17.81 4.33 24.26
CA VAL A 101 18.25 4.00 22.89
C VAL A 101 19.01 2.67 22.90
N ASN A 102 19.96 2.49 23.83
CA ASN A 102 20.73 1.26 23.96
C ASN A 102 19.85 0.05 24.27
N ALA A 103 18.91 0.21 25.20
CA ALA A 103 17.97 -0.84 25.58
C ALA A 103 17.06 -1.23 24.41
N ALA A 104 16.53 -0.26 23.66
CA ALA A 104 15.72 -0.49 22.45
C ALA A 104 16.52 -1.21 21.36
N HIS A 105 17.74 -0.75 21.12
CA HIS A 105 18.64 -1.35 20.13
C HIS A 105 18.99 -2.81 20.46
N MET A 106 19.48 -3.06 21.69
CA MET A 106 19.80 -4.41 22.14
C MET A 106 18.57 -5.32 22.10
N SER A 107 17.43 -4.82 22.55
CA SER A 107 16.17 -5.58 22.52
C SER A 107 15.80 -5.96 21.10
N SER A 108 15.93 -5.05 20.13
CA SER A 108 15.64 -5.32 18.72
C SER A 108 16.54 -6.40 18.13
N VAL A 109 17.85 -6.35 18.38
CA VAL A 109 18.81 -7.34 17.87
C VAL A 109 18.51 -8.75 18.39
N PHE A 110 18.32 -8.88 19.70
CA PHE A 110 18.08 -10.18 20.31
C PHE A 110 16.67 -10.72 20.02
N LEU A 111 15.66 -9.84 20.04
CA LEU A 111 14.29 -10.22 19.75
C LEU A 111 14.13 -10.70 18.31
N LYS A 112 14.72 -9.99 17.34
CA LYS A 112 14.72 -10.40 15.93
C LYS A 112 15.27 -11.81 15.75
N TYR A 113 16.44 -12.09 16.33
CA TYR A 113 17.04 -13.41 16.24
C TYR A 113 16.16 -14.50 16.87
N LEU A 114 15.55 -14.23 18.01
CA LEU A 114 14.68 -15.20 18.68
C LEU A 114 13.40 -15.47 17.90
N ILE A 115 12.80 -14.44 17.28
CA ILE A 115 11.64 -14.59 16.40
C ILE A 115 12.02 -15.43 15.18
N GLU A 116 13.09 -15.09 14.45
CA GLU A 116 13.54 -15.83 13.26
C GLU A 116 13.85 -17.32 13.51
N ASN A 117 14.17 -17.68 14.75
CA ASN A 117 14.53 -19.04 15.16
C ASN A 117 13.49 -19.68 16.08
N ALA A 118 12.30 -19.09 16.21
CA ALA A 118 11.20 -19.65 16.99
C ALA A 118 10.75 -20.98 16.36
N LYS A 119 10.53 -22.00 17.20
CA LYS A 119 10.04 -23.32 16.76
C LYS A 119 8.57 -23.52 17.10
N SER A 120 8.03 -22.68 17.98
CA SER A 120 6.64 -22.71 18.40
C SER A 120 5.86 -21.54 17.80
N ASP A 121 4.65 -21.82 17.31
CA ASP A 121 3.75 -20.79 16.76
C ASP A 121 3.26 -19.79 17.82
N ASN A 122 3.38 -20.14 19.11
CA ASN A 122 2.99 -19.31 20.26
C ASN A 122 4.16 -18.51 20.87
N PHE A 123 5.36 -18.57 20.27
CA PHE A 123 6.54 -17.81 20.72
C PHE A 123 6.92 -17.99 22.20
N THR A 124 6.67 -19.18 22.77
CA THR A 124 6.96 -19.48 24.18
C THR A 124 8.46 -19.38 24.51
N GLU A 125 9.31 -19.51 23.49
CA GLU A 125 10.78 -19.40 23.55
C GLU A 125 11.28 -17.98 23.81
N LEU A 126 10.42 -16.97 23.71
CA LEU A 126 10.76 -15.60 24.11
C LEU A 126 10.88 -15.47 25.63
N TYR A 127 10.26 -16.39 26.39
CA TYR A 127 10.33 -16.44 27.86
C TYR A 127 9.98 -15.10 28.52
N LEU A 128 8.85 -14.49 28.09
CA LEU A 128 8.36 -13.16 28.49
C LEU A 128 7.77 -13.09 29.92
N THR A 129 8.11 -14.05 30.78
CA THR A 129 7.72 -14.06 32.20
C THR A 129 8.91 -13.82 33.10
N LEU A 130 8.70 -13.02 34.16
CA LEU A 130 9.65 -12.83 35.25
C LEU A 130 9.42 -13.90 36.34
N ASP A 131 10.48 -14.25 37.06
CA ASP A 131 10.39 -15.23 38.16
C ASP A 131 9.51 -14.70 39.31
N GLU A 132 8.71 -15.58 39.94
CA GLU A 132 7.76 -15.23 41.02
C GLU A 132 8.39 -14.47 42.20
N GLY A 133 9.70 -14.62 42.41
CA GLY A 133 10.44 -13.89 43.45
C GLY A 133 10.75 -12.43 43.09
N GLU A 134 10.86 -12.11 41.79
CA GLU A 134 11.18 -10.76 41.28
C GLU A 134 9.93 -9.91 40.99
N THR A 135 8.76 -10.53 40.83
CA THR A 135 7.45 -9.86 40.59
C THR A 135 6.81 -9.26 41.85
N THR A 136 7.38 -9.51 43.03
CA THR A 136 6.78 -9.10 44.32
C THR A 136 6.88 -7.60 44.62
N THR A 137 7.65 -6.84 43.84
CA THR A 137 7.76 -5.39 44.00
C THR A 137 6.92 -4.72 42.91
N GLU A 138 5.79 -4.09 43.28
CA GLU A 138 4.94 -3.28 42.37
C GLU A 138 5.72 -2.19 41.60
N GLU A 139 6.96 -1.95 42.02
CA GLU A 139 7.92 -1.07 41.39
C GLU A 139 8.35 -1.52 39.98
N TYR A 140 8.30 -2.82 39.61
CA TYR A 140 8.87 -3.33 38.33
C TYR A 140 7.86 -3.82 37.29
N LEU A 141 6.80 -4.50 37.71
CA LEU A 141 5.72 -4.96 36.83
C LEU A 141 4.40 -4.88 37.62
N PRO A 142 3.35 -4.21 37.11
CA PRO A 142 2.04 -4.22 37.76
C PRO A 142 1.50 -5.66 37.82
N ARG A 143 0.94 -6.09 38.97
CA ARG A 143 0.50 -7.48 39.19
C ARG A 143 -0.54 -7.99 38.19
N ASP A 144 -1.28 -7.09 37.55
CA ASP A 144 -2.39 -7.42 36.66
C ASP A 144 -2.03 -7.31 35.17
N GLN A 145 -0.76 -7.09 34.82
CA GLN A 145 -0.32 -6.93 33.42
C GLN A 145 0.71 -7.98 33.01
N ASN A 146 0.44 -8.63 31.87
CA ASN A 146 1.45 -9.43 31.17
C ASN A 146 2.58 -8.51 30.67
N LEU A 147 3.80 -9.04 30.58
CA LEU A 147 4.97 -8.25 30.20
C LEU A 147 4.81 -7.61 28.83
N GLU A 148 4.14 -8.29 27.91
CA GLU A 148 3.88 -7.82 26.56
C GLU A 148 3.01 -6.57 26.56
N SER A 149 1.92 -6.57 27.33
CA SER A 149 1.08 -5.38 27.49
C SER A 149 1.84 -4.25 28.20
N PHE A 150 2.63 -4.56 29.23
CA PHE A 150 3.46 -3.56 29.89
C PHE A 150 4.48 -2.91 28.93
N VAL A 151 5.15 -3.70 28.11
CA VAL A 151 6.09 -3.25 27.08
C VAL A 151 5.38 -2.39 26.06
N MET A 152 4.32 -2.92 25.45
CA MET A 152 3.60 -2.21 24.38
C MET A 152 2.99 -0.90 24.87
N ARG A 153 2.36 -0.88 26.03
CA ARG A 153 1.86 0.35 26.65
C ARG A 153 2.97 1.37 26.87
N GLY A 154 4.13 0.95 27.38
CA GLY A 154 5.29 1.82 27.58
C GLY A 154 5.81 2.44 26.28
N MET A 155 5.99 1.63 25.24
CA MET A 155 6.43 2.09 23.92
C MET A 155 5.44 3.06 23.29
N LEU A 156 4.18 2.64 23.23
CA LEU A 156 3.10 3.40 22.60
C LEU A 156 2.84 4.70 23.36
N SER A 157 2.94 4.70 24.69
CA SER A 157 2.82 5.91 25.51
C SER A 157 3.91 6.92 25.16
N PHE A 158 5.17 6.48 25.09
CA PHE A 158 6.27 7.36 24.71
C PHE A 158 6.10 7.87 23.28
N ILE A 159 5.85 6.99 22.31
CA ILE A 159 5.65 7.36 20.90
C ILE A 159 4.49 8.36 20.78
N GLY A 160 3.33 8.05 21.35
CA GLY A 160 2.13 8.88 21.22
C GLY A 160 2.25 10.25 21.88
N THR A 161 2.90 10.35 23.04
CA THR A 161 2.88 11.57 23.88
C THR A 161 4.12 12.45 23.74
N SER A 162 5.29 11.88 23.46
CA SER A 162 6.56 12.63 23.47
C SER A 162 6.83 13.35 22.15
N ASP A 163 7.21 14.63 22.21
CA ASP A 163 7.54 15.44 21.03
C ASP A 163 8.83 15.00 20.33
N VAL A 164 8.80 14.93 18.99
CA VAL A 164 9.99 14.63 18.20
C VAL A 164 10.84 15.89 18.13
N SER A 165 12.00 15.84 18.80
CA SER A 165 12.99 16.91 18.87
C SER A 165 14.35 16.37 18.42
N SER A 166 15.35 17.24 18.29
CA SER A 166 16.73 16.82 17.99
C SER A 166 17.29 15.81 19.00
N HIS A 167 16.82 15.82 20.25
CA HIS A 167 17.29 14.94 21.32
C HIS A 167 16.53 13.61 21.39
N THR A 168 15.25 13.62 21.03
CA THR A 168 14.37 12.44 21.10
C THR A 168 14.26 11.69 19.76
N CYS A 169 14.65 12.31 18.63
CA CYS A 169 14.52 11.74 17.30
C CYS A 169 15.19 10.37 17.15
N LEU A 170 16.39 10.18 17.71
CA LEU A 170 17.08 8.89 17.67
C LEU A 170 16.33 7.83 18.49
N LEU A 171 15.83 8.21 19.67
CA LEU A 171 15.03 7.30 20.49
C LEU A 171 13.74 6.91 19.79
N HIS A 172 12.99 7.85 19.21
CA HIS A 172 11.83 7.52 18.40
C HIS A 172 12.18 6.56 17.26
N HIS A 173 13.31 6.78 16.58
CA HIS A 173 13.74 5.88 15.50
C HIS A 173 14.02 4.45 15.98
N GLU A 174 14.79 4.28 17.06
CA GLU A 174 15.06 2.95 17.63
C GLU A 174 13.79 2.29 18.19
N LEU A 175 12.86 3.06 18.75
CA LEU A 175 11.58 2.51 19.21
C LEU A 175 10.71 2.04 18.04
N LEU A 176 10.69 2.76 16.92
CA LEU A 176 9.98 2.29 15.73
C LEU A 176 10.63 1.01 15.17
N ASN A 177 11.97 0.93 15.13
CA ASN A 177 12.68 -0.29 14.74
C ASN A 177 12.32 -1.47 15.66
N PHE A 178 12.32 -1.23 16.98
CA PHE A 178 11.89 -2.22 17.97
C PHE A 178 10.45 -2.69 17.70
N MET A 179 9.52 -1.77 17.46
CA MET A 179 8.12 -2.11 17.20
C MET A 179 7.96 -2.96 15.93
N LEU A 180 8.66 -2.60 14.85
CA LEU A 180 8.65 -3.38 13.61
C LEU A 180 9.21 -4.81 13.82
N VAL A 181 10.29 -4.94 14.59
CA VAL A 181 10.84 -6.26 14.96
C VAL A 181 9.87 -7.03 15.85
N ALA A 182 9.33 -6.41 16.89
CA ALA A 182 8.43 -7.05 17.84
C ALA A 182 7.15 -7.57 17.17
N MET A 183 6.62 -6.84 16.18
CA MET A 183 5.44 -7.24 15.41
C MET A 183 5.75 -8.27 14.31
N SER A 184 7.02 -8.52 13.99
CA SER A 184 7.43 -9.47 12.94
C SER A 184 7.09 -10.93 13.25
N THR A 185 6.58 -11.23 14.45
CA THR A 185 5.94 -12.51 14.77
C THR A 185 4.84 -12.87 13.76
N GLN A 186 4.19 -11.87 13.15
CA GLN A 186 3.19 -12.09 12.11
C GLN A 186 3.74 -12.77 10.85
N LEU A 187 5.05 -12.65 10.57
CA LEU A 187 5.69 -13.31 9.42
C LEU A 187 5.64 -14.85 9.50
N HIS A 188 5.46 -15.41 10.70
CA HIS A 188 5.38 -16.86 10.93
C HIS A 188 3.97 -17.43 10.73
N SER A 189 2.94 -16.60 10.66
CA SER A 189 1.57 -17.03 10.35
C SER A 189 1.30 -16.95 8.86
N GLY A 190 0.32 -17.71 8.39
CA GLY A 190 -0.13 -17.65 6.99
C GLY A 190 -0.82 -16.33 6.64
N PRO A 191 -1.12 -16.10 5.35
CA PRO A 191 -1.76 -14.86 4.88
C PRO A 191 -3.17 -14.63 5.44
N SER A 192 -3.89 -15.70 5.78
CA SER A 192 -5.23 -15.65 6.36
C SER A 192 -5.16 -15.84 7.90
N PRO A 193 -5.47 -14.82 8.72
CA PRO A 193 -5.34 -14.92 10.17
C PRO A 193 -6.31 -15.94 10.77
N GLY A 194 -5.77 -16.91 11.49
CA GLY A 194 -6.50 -17.96 12.20
C GLY A 194 -6.69 -17.66 13.69
N PRO A 195 -7.69 -18.29 14.34
CA PRO A 195 -7.96 -18.10 15.77
C PRO A 195 -6.84 -18.62 16.69
N LYS A 196 -5.94 -19.45 16.16
CA LYS A 196 -4.79 -20.01 16.87
C LYS A 196 -3.53 -19.14 16.72
N ASP A 197 -3.53 -18.15 15.84
CA ASP A 197 -2.38 -17.27 15.66
C ASP A 197 -2.22 -16.39 16.89
N VAL A 198 -1.05 -16.45 17.53
CA VAL A 198 -0.71 -15.63 18.70
C VAL A 198 0.49 -14.77 18.36
N HIS A 199 0.34 -13.46 18.52
CA HIS A 199 1.37 -12.49 18.19
C HIS A 199 1.54 -11.53 19.38
N PRO A 200 2.42 -11.89 20.35
CA PRO A 200 2.37 -11.32 21.70
C PRO A 200 2.39 -9.79 21.76
N PHE A 201 3.16 -9.14 20.89
CA PHE A 201 3.32 -7.69 20.87
C PHE A 201 2.22 -6.95 20.10
N ILE A 202 1.82 -7.41 18.91
CA ILE A 202 0.75 -6.73 18.15
C ILE A 202 -0.64 -7.00 18.74
N ASP A 203 -0.88 -8.19 19.30
CA ASP A 203 -2.09 -8.51 20.06
C ASP A 203 -2.23 -7.56 21.26
N ALA A 204 -1.13 -7.37 22.01
CA ALA A 204 -1.08 -6.41 23.10
C ALA A 204 -1.28 -4.96 22.63
N ALA A 205 -0.73 -4.57 21.46
CA ALA A 205 -0.90 -3.24 20.88
C ALA A 205 -2.38 -2.90 20.60
N ILE A 206 -3.15 -3.90 20.16
CA ILE A 206 -4.56 -3.77 19.77
C ILE A 206 -5.49 -3.75 20.97
N ALA A 207 -5.07 -4.34 22.09
CA ALA A 207 -5.81 -4.31 23.34
C ALA A 207 -5.68 -2.98 24.12
N GLU A 208 -4.91 -2.00 23.63
CA GLU A 208 -4.70 -0.72 24.30
C GLU A 208 -5.90 0.23 24.24
N GLU A 209 -5.93 1.20 25.16
CA GLU A 209 -7.01 2.18 25.26
C GLU A 209 -7.07 3.12 24.04
N ILE A 210 -8.29 3.50 23.65
CA ILE A 210 -8.58 4.36 22.48
C ILE A 210 -7.83 5.70 22.57
N SER A 211 -7.66 6.26 23.76
CA SER A 211 -6.92 7.52 23.97
C SER A 211 -5.46 7.43 23.55
N LEU A 212 -4.80 6.33 23.92
CA LEU A 212 -3.42 6.05 23.57
C LEU A 212 -3.29 5.77 22.07
N VAL A 213 -4.17 4.92 21.53
CA VAL A 213 -4.24 4.59 20.10
C VAL A 213 -4.36 5.86 19.25
N SER A 214 -5.30 6.74 19.59
CA SER A 214 -5.47 8.02 18.87
C SER A 214 -4.22 8.91 18.95
N SER A 215 -3.54 8.96 20.10
CA SER A 215 -2.29 9.72 20.24
C SER A 215 -1.17 9.16 19.37
N VAL A 216 -1.06 7.83 19.27
CA VAL A 216 -0.08 7.14 18.44
C VAL A 216 -0.36 7.36 16.96
N VAL A 217 -1.58 7.13 16.49
CA VAL A 217 -1.97 7.37 15.08
C VAL A 217 -1.67 8.82 14.69
N ARG A 218 -2.07 9.77 15.55
CA ARG A 218 -1.77 11.19 15.35
C ARG A 218 -0.27 11.43 15.22
N ARG A 219 0.54 10.86 16.11
CA ARG A 219 2.00 11.03 16.08
C ARG A 219 2.62 10.48 14.79
N LEU A 220 2.28 9.25 14.41
CA LEU A 220 2.87 8.60 13.25
C LEU A 220 2.59 9.39 11.95
N LEU A 221 1.36 9.92 11.82
CA LEU A 221 0.98 10.78 10.70
C LEU A 221 1.67 12.14 10.75
N LEU A 222 1.84 12.75 11.93
CA LEU A 222 2.61 13.98 12.07
C LEU A 222 4.09 13.78 11.72
N ASN A 223 4.69 12.63 12.05
CA ASN A 223 6.06 12.30 11.62
C ASN A 223 6.15 12.17 10.09
N TYR A 224 5.14 11.56 9.47
CA TYR A 224 5.04 11.45 8.01
C TYR A 224 4.93 12.83 7.34
N ILE A 225 4.11 13.73 7.89
CA ILE A 225 3.97 15.11 7.41
C ILE A 225 5.26 15.93 7.61
N ALA A 226 5.86 15.86 8.80
CA ALA A 226 6.96 16.74 9.19
C ALA A 226 8.32 16.35 8.56
N GLN A 227 8.48 15.10 8.10
CA GLN A 227 9.72 14.57 7.52
C GLN A 227 10.98 14.94 8.35
N PRO A 228 11.02 14.63 9.67
CA PRO A 228 12.09 15.09 10.56
C PRO A 228 13.43 14.46 10.20
N ARG A 229 14.48 15.27 10.04
CA ARG A 229 15.83 14.77 9.73
C ARG A 229 16.53 14.27 10.99
N LEU A 230 17.17 13.10 10.92
CA LEU A 230 18.08 12.70 11.99
C LEU A 230 19.30 13.65 12.03
N PRO A 231 19.71 14.13 13.21
CA PRO A 231 20.93 14.91 13.35
C PRO A 231 22.14 14.04 12.99
N LEU A 232 22.81 14.39 11.89
CA LEU A 232 24.01 13.75 11.31
C LEU A 232 25.29 13.97 12.16
N ASN A 233 25.24 13.69 13.46
CA ASN A 233 26.43 13.73 14.33
C ASN A 233 27.07 12.35 14.57
N GLY A 234 26.72 11.36 13.74
CA GLY A 234 27.42 10.09 13.56
C GLY A 234 27.17 9.62 12.13
N ALA A 235 28.07 8.80 11.57
CA ALA A 235 27.89 8.17 10.26
C ALA A 235 26.49 7.53 10.14
N PRO A 236 25.90 7.40 8.93
CA PRO A 236 24.58 6.81 8.78
C PRO A 236 24.58 5.39 9.37
N TYR A 237 23.91 5.24 10.51
CA TYR A 237 23.56 3.97 11.10
C TYR A 237 22.57 3.29 10.15
N SER A 238 23.05 2.36 9.33
CA SER A 238 22.20 1.44 8.58
C SER A 238 22.32 0.07 9.25
N ILE A 239 21.37 -0.23 10.13
CA ILE A 239 21.32 -1.47 10.92
C ILE A 239 21.27 -2.73 10.02
N PHE A 240 20.86 -2.59 8.75
CA PHE A 240 20.55 -3.72 7.87
C PHE A 240 21.17 -3.66 6.47
N SER A 241 22.33 -2.99 6.30
CA SER A 241 23.05 -3.09 5.02
C SER A 241 23.78 -4.43 4.91
N GLU A 242 23.08 -5.45 4.43
CA GLU A 242 23.77 -6.63 3.86
C GLU A 242 24.44 -6.20 2.55
N VAL A 243 25.77 -6.17 2.57
CA VAL A 243 26.60 -5.98 1.37
C VAL A 243 26.45 -7.19 0.47
N GLY A 244 25.71 -7.00 -0.63
CA GLY A 244 25.47 -8.00 -1.66
C GLY A 244 25.55 -7.47 -3.11
N GLN A 245 26.59 -6.67 -3.44
CA GLN A 245 27.11 -6.29 -4.79
C GLN A 245 26.15 -5.52 -5.76
N HIS A 246 26.53 -4.54 -6.60
CA HIS A 246 27.76 -4.02 -7.24
C HIS A 246 27.64 -2.47 -7.36
N GLY A 247 28.66 -1.62 -7.53
CA GLY A 247 30.01 -1.81 -8.03
C GLY A 247 30.90 -0.56 -7.87
N VAL A 248 32.18 -0.75 -8.16
CA VAL A 248 33.35 0.10 -7.87
C VAL A 248 33.36 1.49 -8.55
N LEU A 249 32.28 1.90 -9.24
CA LEU A 249 32.20 3.19 -9.94
C LEU A 249 31.79 4.39 -9.07
N GLN A 250 31.35 4.18 -7.83
CA GLN A 250 30.94 5.28 -6.93
C GLN A 250 32.12 5.89 -6.14
N LYS A 251 33.34 5.34 -6.25
CA LYS A 251 34.52 5.79 -5.50
C LYS A 251 35.45 6.77 -6.21
N VAL A 252 35.07 7.34 -7.36
CA VAL A 252 35.91 8.36 -8.06
C VAL A 252 35.17 9.68 -8.33
N GLY A 253 33.94 9.86 -7.85
CA GLY A 253 33.12 11.04 -8.16
C GLY A 253 33.13 12.18 -7.13
N SER A 254 33.97 12.17 -6.09
CA SER A 254 33.88 13.14 -4.99
C SER A 254 35.16 13.98 -4.85
N ALA A 255 35.15 15.17 -5.46
CA ALA A 255 35.92 16.34 -5.00
C ALA A 255 35.73 17.61 -5.86
N ALA A 256 35.25 17.52 -7.12
CA ALA A 256 35.28 18.68 -8.03
C ALA A 256 33.94 19.16 -8.60
N ALA A 257 32.81 18.48 -8.36
CA ALA A 257 31.53 18.83 -8.99
C ALA A 257 30.67 19.85 -8.20
N ASN A 258 31.06 20.22 -6.97
CA ASN A 258 30.22 21.02 -6.07
C ASN A 258 30.37 22.55 -6.18
N LEU A 259 31.07 23.09 -7.18
CA LEU A 259 31.41 24.52 -7.19
C LEU A 259 30.99 25.35 -8.40
N VAL A 260 30.24 24.81 -9.38
CA VAL A 260 29.96 25.58 -10.62
C VAL A 260 28.50 25.65 -11.08
N LEU A 261 27.51 25.05 -10.41
CA LEU A 261 26.12 25.10 -10.90
C LEU A 261 25.08 25.41 -9.81
N PHE A 262 25.03 26.67 -9.39
CA PHE A 262 23.80 27.38 -9.02
C PHE A 262 23.97 28.84 -9.49
N PRO A 263 23.00 29.45 -10.20
CA PRO A 263 21.58 29.45 -9.82
C PRO A 263 20.61 29.29 -11.01
N PHE A 264 19.86 28.19 -11.15
CA PHE A 264 18.58 28.10 -11.91
C PHE A 264 17.89 26.73 -11.70
N ASN A 265 17.68 26.30 -10.46
CA ASN A 265 16.91 25.08 -10.14
C ASN A 265 15.79 25.38 -9.11
N TYR A 266 14.96 26.36 -9.42
CA TYR A 266 13.59 26.42 -8.91
C TYR A 266 12.70 26.05 -10.10
N LEU A 267 11.92 24.99 -9.96
CA LEU A 267 11.08 24.35 -10.99
C LEU A 267 11.83 23.36 -11.88
N VAL A 268 11.73 22.07 -11.52
CA VAL A 268 11.53 20.87 -12.37
C VAL A 268 11.90 19.64 -11.54
N GLY A 269 10.94 18.72 -11.39
CA GLY A 269 11.12 17.44 -10.73
C GLY A 269 12.08 16.52 -11.47
N SER A 270 12.88 15.79 -10.70
CA SER A 270 13.72 14.69 -11.15
C SER A 270 14.07 13.83 -9.93
N SER A 271 13.60 12.58 -9.90
CA SER A 271 14.15 11.45 -9.14
C SER A 271 14.80 11.82 -7.79
N GLY A 272 13.98 12.09 -6.79
CA GLY A 272 14.40 12.50 -5.45
C GLY A 272 14.84 11.32 -4.58
N ASP A 273 15.99 10.72 -4.87
CA ASP A 273 16.75 9.91 -3.89
C ASP A 273 17.62 10.81 -2.99
N GLY A 274 17.07 11.97 -2.62
CA GLY A 274 17.73 13.03 -1.87
C GLY A 274 16.98 13.37 -0.59
N SER A 275 17.44 12.81 0.54
CA SER A 275 17.10 13.20 1.92
C SER A 275 15.69 12.91 2.43
N ARG A 276 15.26 11.66 2.40
CA ARG A 276 14.02 11.23 3.08
C ARG A 276 14.29 10.92 4.56
N SER A 277 13.28 11.15 5.40
CA SER A 277 13.38 10.86 6.83
C SER A 277 13.11 9.37 7.09
N PRO A 278 14.08 8.59 7.60
CA PRO A 278 13.82 7.18 7.95
C PRO A 278 12.85 7.08 9.13
N LEU A 279 12.71 8.14 9.94
CA LEU A 279 11.68 8.20 10.97
C LEU A 279 10.28 8.30 10.37
N ALA A 280 10.09 9.15 9.36
CA ALA A 280 8.81 9.29 8.67
C ALA A 280 8.40 7.99 7.96
N GLU A 281 9.36 7.34 7.32
CA GLU A 281 9.16 6.07 6.63
C GLU A 281 8.79 4.93 7.58
N ASN A 282 9.56 4.73 8.66
CA ASN A 282 9.23 3.72 9.67
C ASN A 282 7.91 4.04 10.40
N SER A 283 7.58 5.33 10.58
CA SER A 283 6.31 5.74 11.19
C SER A 283 5.14 5.33 10.30
N LEU A 284 5.27 5.52 8.99
CA LEU A 284 4.27 5.11 8.02
C LEU A 284 4.13 3.59 7.97
N LEU A 285 5.23 2.85 7.88
CA LEU A 285 5.20 1.39 7.81
C LEU A 285 4.60 0.77 9.09
N LEU A 286 4.95 1.30 10.26
CA LEU A 286 4.33 0.88 11.52
C LEU A 286 2.82 1.18 11.55
N LEU A 287 2.42 2.37 11.09
CA LEU A 287 1.00 2.72 11.00
C LEU A 287 0.26 1.74 10.08
N LEU A 288 0.83 1.42 8.93
CA LEU A 288 0.23 0.48 7.97
C LEU A 288 0.07 -0.93 8.56
N ILE A 289 1.06 -1.43 9.31
CA ILE A 289 0.93 -2.70 10.05
C ILE A 289 -0.25 -2.61 11.02
N LEU A 290 -0.30 -1.54 11.82
CA LEU A 290 -1.30 -1.37 12.86
C LEU A 290 -2.73 -1.25 12.31
N ILE A 291 -2.95 -0.52 11.21
CA ILE A 291 -4.32 -0.34 10.66
C ILE A 291 -4.80 -1.55 9.85
N HIS A 292 -3.90 -2.31 9.21
CA HIS A 292 -4.27 -3.44 8.36
C HIS A 292 -4.25 -4.79 9.09
N TYR A 293 -3.77 -4.82 10.34
CA TYR A 293 -3.81 -6.03 11.15
C TYR A 293 -5.25 -6.45 11.49
N ARG A 294 -5.51 -7.76 11.44
CA ARG A 294 -6.79 -8.39 11.85
C ARG A 294 -6.51 -9.52 12.83
N LYS A 295 -7.11 -9.45 14.03
CA LYS A 295 -7.10 -10.55 14.98
C LYS A 295 -8.34 -11.42 14.78
N CYS A 296 -8.15 -12.71 14.54
CA CYS A 296 -9.24 -13.69 14.53
C CYS A 296 -9.46 -14.25 15.95
N VAL A 297 -10.71 -14.27 16.41
CA VAL A 297 -11.09 -14.74 17.76
C VAL A 297 -12.21 -15.78 17.63
N MET A 298 -12.17 -16.81 18.48
CA MET A 298 -13.24 -17.80 18.58
C MET A 298 -14.39 -17.25 19.42
N LEU A 299 -15.62 -17.49 18.99
CA LEU A 299 -16.80 -17.22 19.82
C LEU A 299 -16.90 -18.30 20.92
N ASP A 300 -16.60 -17.93 22.16
CA ASP A 300 -16.96 -18.76 23.31
C ASP A 300 -18.46 -18.58 23.60
N GLU A 301 -19.28 -19.60 23.33
CA GLU A 301 -20.74 -19.65 23.63
C GLU A 301 -21.09 -19.55 25.13
N SER A 302 -20.16 -19.18 26.02
CA SER A 302 -20.41 -19.12 27.46
C SER A 302 -20.92 -17.76 27.97
N THR A 303 -21.10 -16.75 27.11
CA THR A 303 -21.56 -15.41 27.51
C THR A 303 -22.67 -14.84 26.62
N THR A 304 -23.70 -15.62 26.34
CA THR A 304 -25.02 -15.05 26.02
C THR A 304 -26.02 -15.48 27.07
N ASP A 305 -26.52 -14.50 27.80
CA ASP A 305 -27.50 -14.63 28.87
C ASP A 305 -28.73 -15.43 28.43
N LYS A 306 -29.23 -16.22 29.38
CA LYS A 306 -30.36 -17.13 29.25
C LYS A 306 -31.63 -16.43 28.78
N SER A 307 -32.21 -16.89 27.68
CA SER A 307 -33.66 -16.96 27.53
C SER A 307 -34.05 -18.23 26.80
N GLU A 308 -34.75 -19.09 27.53
CA GLU A 308 -35.39 -20.34 27.06
C GLU A 308 -36.35 -20.03 25.90
N ASP A 309 -36.29 -20.76 24.78
CA ASP A 309 -37.07 -22.00 24.61
C ASP A 309 -37.02 -22.58 23.17
N SER A 310 -37.20 -23.90 23.15
CA SER A 310 -37.54 -24.79 22.02
C SER A 310 -36.42 -25.40 21.18
N ALA A 311 -36.56 -26.72 21.09
CA ALA A 311 -35.60 -27.73 20.72
C ALA A 311 -35.50 -28.04 19.21
N THR A 312 -34.48 -28.87 18.94
CA THR A 312 -34.20 -29.71 17.78
C THR A 312 -33.62 -29.03 16.53
N SER A 313 -32.30 -29.08 16.43
CA SER A 313 -31.64 -29.53 15.20
C SER A 313 -30.19 -29.91 15.48
N ASP A 314 -29.81 -31.12 15.06
CA ASP A 314 -28.42 -31.50 14.80
C ASP A 314 -27.80 -30.44 13.89
N SER A 315 -27.02 -29.53 14.45
CA SER A 315 -26.15 -28.65 13.68
C SER A 315 -24.72 -29.09 13.95
N LEU A 316 -23.99 -29.42 12.88
CA LEU A 316 -22.53 -29.38 12.93
C LEU A 316 -22.16 -28.03 13.55
N LEU A 317 -21.47 -28.06 14.68
CA LEU A 317 -20.88 -26.88 15.30
C LEU A 317 -19.97 -26.21 14.27
N LYS A 318 -20.51 -25.27 13.49
CA LYS A 318 -19.71 -24.30 12.78
C LYS A 318 -19.10 -23.44 13.88
N GLU A 319 -17.88 -23.76 14.27
CA GLU A 319 -17.00 -22.85 15.00
C GLU A 319 -17.06 -21.49 14.29
N THR A 320 -17.80 -20.55 14.88
CA THR A 320 -17.97 -19.21 14.31
C THR A 320 -16.82 -18.37 14.84
N SER A 321 -15.80 -18.16 14.01
CA SER A 321 -14.76 -17.17 14.26
C SER A 321 -15.21 -15.80 13.78
N TYR A 322 -14.75 -14.74 14.44
CA TYR A 322 -14.96 -13.36 14.00
C TYR A 322 -13.66 -12.56 14.14
N PHE A 323 -13.55 -11.47 13.38
CA PHE A 323 -12.41 -10.57 13.49
C PHE A 323 -12.65 -9.49 14.55
N TYR A 324 -11.66 -9.29 15.41
CA TYR A 324 -11.67 -8.21 16.37
C TYR A 324 -11.64 -6.85 15.68
N ASP A 325 -12.35 -5.88 16.26
CA ASP A 325 -12.42 -4.51 15.76
C ASP A 325 -11.09 -3.79 15.99
N ASN A 326 -10.39 -3.44 14.91
CA ASN A 326 -9.09 -2.78 14.98
C ASN A 326 -9.23 -1.31 15.43
N PRO A 327 -8.71 -0.91 16.62
CA PRO A 327 -8.85 0.46 17.11
C PRO A 327 -7.99 1.46 16.35
N TYR A 328 -6.86 1.05 15.74
CA TYR A 328 -6.02 1.93 14.93
C TYR A 328 -6.69 2.26 13.60
N CYS A 329 -7.35 1.29 12.97
CA CYS A 329 -8.17 1.51 11.78
C CYS A 329 -9.30 2.51 12.09
N LYS A 330 -10.07 2.26 13.17
CA LYS A 330 -11.13 3.18 13.62
C LYS A 330 -10.60 4.58 13.95
N ALA A 331 -9.42 4.70 14.56
CA ALA A 331 -8.82 5.99 14.86
C ALA A 331 -8.42 6.77 13.58
N LEU A 332 -7.98 6.07 12.52
CA LEU A 332 -7.70 6.67 11.21
C LEU A 332 -8.98 7.10 10.50
N GLU A 333 -10.01 6.25 10.51
CA GLU A 333 -11.34 6.51 9.91
C GLU A 333 -12.02 7.73 10.54
N ASN A 334 -11.87 7.92 11.85
CA ASN A 334 -12.46 9.03 12.61
C ASN A 334 -11.53 10.26 12.74
N ALA A 335 -10.39 10.29 12.04
CA ALA A 335 -9.49 11.44 12.08
C ALA A 335 -10.15 12.67 11.45
N ARG A 336 -9.96 13.84 12.05
CA ARG A 336 -10.54 15.11 11.60
C ARG A 336 -9.49 16.18 11.35
N ASP A 337 -9.83 17.13 10.50
CA ASP A 337 -8.99 18.28 10.24
C ASP A 337 -8.88 19.18 11.49
N ILE A 338 -7.72 19.80 11.69
CA ILE A 338 -7.50 20.76 12.78
C ILE A 338 -8.28 22.05 12.54
N GLU A 339 -8.50 22.43 11.28
CA GLU A 339 -9.11 23.71 10.90
C GLU A 339 -10.65 23.67 10.91
N PHE A 340 -11.25 22.49 10.67
CA PHE A 340 -12.70 22.31 10.61
C PHE A 340 -13.22 21.56 11.84
N ASP A 341 -13.44 22.30 12.93
CA ASP A 341 -14.21 21.80 14.06
C ASP A 341 -15.70 21.97 13.72
N ARG A 342 -16.30 20.99 13.05
CA ARG A 342 -17.76 20.81 13.13
C ARG A 342 -18.07 20.40 14.58
N VAL A 343 -18.06 21.37 15.50
CA VAL A 343 -18.76 21.20 16.77
C VAL A 343 -20.21 21.02 16.36
N ASP A 344 -20.68 19.78 16.41
CA ASP A 344 -22.06 19.46 16.07
C ASP A 344 -22.98 20.43 16.81
N VAL A 345 -23.75 21.21 16.05
CA VAL A 345 -24.75 22.16 16.57
C VAL A 345 -25.86 21.39 17.31
N GLU A 346 -25.92 20.07 17.14
CA GLU A 346 -26.63 19.14 17.99
C GLU A 346 -25.69 18.68 19.11
N GLY A 347 -25.96 19.10 20.35
CA GLY A 347 -25.11 18.94 21.54
C GLY A 347 -24.80 17.51 22.01
N ASN A 348 -24.60 16.56 21.11
CA ASN A 348 -23.96 15.27 21.36
C ASN A 348 -22.47 15.37 21.02
N ALA A 349 -21.74 16.22 21.75
CA ALA A 349 -20.29 16.21 21.73
C ALA A 349 -19.81 14.80 22.11
N HIS A 350 -19.46 13.99 21.13
CA HIS A 350 -18.72 12.75 21.33
C HIS A 350 -17.31 13.18 21.75
N ASN A 351 -17.17 13.53 23.02
CA ASN A 351 -15.92 13.85 23.72
C ASN A 351 -15.04 12.59 23.86
N GLY A 352 -14.86 11.86 22.77
CA GLY A 352 -13.87 10.79 22.65
C GLY A 352 -12.53 11.36 22.21
N PRO A 353 -11.42 10.65 22.46
CA PRO A 353 -10.10 11.03 21.97
C PRO A 353 -10.05 10.94 20.44
N LEU A 354 -10.27 12.07 19.77
CA LEU A 354 -10.25 12.21 18.30
C LEU A 354 -8.85 12.50 17.79
N VAL A 355 -8.46 11.86 16.69
CA VAL A 355 -7.22 12.14 15.96
C VAL A 355 -7.39 13.45 15.19
N ARG A 356 -6.69 14.51 15.59
CA ARG A 356 -6.69 15.80 14.87
C ARG A 356 -5.41 16.01 14.07
N LEU A 357 -5.56 16.23 12.76
CA LEU A 357 -4.45 16.34 11.79
C LEU A 357 -4.62 17.57 10.88
N PRO A 358 -3.52 18.20 10.42
CA PRO A 358 -3.61 19.24 9.42
C PRO A 358 -3.82 18.60 8.04
N PHE A 359 -5.07 18.50 7.58
CA PHE A 359 -5.40 17.83 6.31
C PHE A 359 -4.72 18.49 5.12
N ALA A 360 -4.53 19.81 5.14
CA ALA A 360 -3.78 20.52 4.11
C ALA A 360 -2.34 19.98 3.96
N SER A 361 -1.60 19.90 5.07
CA SER A 361 -0.24 19.39 5.04
C SER A 361 -0.18 17.90 4.72
N LEU A 362 -1.16 17.11 5.18
CA LEU A 362 -1.27 15.69 4.83
C LEU A 362 -1.49 15.51 3.31
N PHE A 363 -2.40 16.28 2.72
CA PHE A 363 -2.68 16.27 1.29
C PHE A 363 -1.45 16.63 0.45
N ASP A 364 -0.77 17.72 0.81
CA ASP A 364 0.45 18.16 0.13
C ASP A 364 1.57 17.12 0.24
N THR A 365 1.75 16.52 1.44
CA THR A 365 2.74 15.47 1.68
C THR A 365 2.43 14.23 0.87
N LEU A 366 1.17 13.77 0.84
CA LEU A 366 0.75 12.65 0.00
C LEU A 366 1.11 12.93 -1.46
N GLY A 367 0.70 14.08 -2.02
CA GLY A 367 1.03 14.47 -3.39
C GLY A 367 2.51 14.41 -3.73
N LEU A 368 3.40 14.74 -2.79
CA LEU A 368 4.86 14.67 -2.98
C LEU A 368 5.43 13.24 -3.02
N TYR A 369 4.81 12.29 -2.33
CA TYR A 369 5.36 10.94 -2.11
C TYR A 369 4.57 9.81 -2.78
N LEU A 370 3.62 10.10 -3.69
CA LEU A 370 2.87 9.07 -4.43
C LEU A 370 3.68 8.18 -5.38
N ASP A 371 4.98 8.45 -5.54
CA ASP A 371 5.89 7.49 -6.20
C ASP A 371 6.11 6.23 -5.35
N GLU A 372 5.86 6.32 -4.05
CA GLU A 372 6.10 5.27 -3.06
C GLU A 372 4.85 4.45 -2.76
N GLU A 373 5.00 3.13 -2.80
CA GLU A 373 3.90 2.19 -2.55
C GLU A 373 3.22 2.37 -1.18
N SER A 374 4.00 2.63 -0.13
CA SER A 374 3.47 2.88 1.22
C SER A 374 2.62 4.16 1.29
N SER A 375 2.97 5.19 0.53
CA SER A 375 2.22 6.46 0.49
C SER A 375 0.94 6.32 -0.34
N VAL A 376 0.99 5.53 -1.41
CA VAL A 376 -0.22 5.15 -2.17
C VAL A 376 -1.18 4.35 -1.30
N LEU A 377 -0.68 3.39 -0.52
CA LEU A 377 -1.51 2.61 0.40
C LEU A 377 -2.13 3.48 1.50
N LEU A 378 -1.38 4.44 2.05
CA LEU A 378 -1.95 5.41 3.00
C LEU A 378 -3.06 6.25 2.37
N LEU A 379 -2.85 6.75 1.15
CA LEU A 379 -3.87 7.51 0.43
C LEU A 379 -5.13 6.66 0.24
N TYR A 380 -4.98 5.41 -0.19
CA TYR A 380 -6.08 4.46 -0.32
C TYR A 380 -6.85 4.30 1.00
N SER A 381 -6.14 4.00 2.10
CA SER A 381 -6.77 3.79 3.41
C SER A 381 -7.52 5.04 3.90
N LEU A 382 -7.00 6.24 3.62
CA LEU A 382 -7.65 7.50 3.96
C LEU A 382 -8.89 7.78 3.09
N VAL A 383 -8.79 7.70 1.76
CA VAL A 383 -9.92 8.04 0.88
C VAL A 383 -11.03 7.00 0.89
N HIS A 384 -10.71 5.74 1.24
CA HIS A 384 -11.68 4.68 1.39
C HIS A 384 -12.33 4.67 2.78
N GLY A 385 -11.54 4.82 3.85
CA GLY A 385 -12.00 4.64 5.23
C GLY A 385 -12.43 5.93 5.94
N ASN A 386 -11.85 7.08 5.60
CA ASN A 386 -12.11 8.35 6.28
C ASN A 386 -12.97 9.28 5.40
N SER A 387 -14.27 9.38 5.72
CA SER A 387 -15.21 10.21 4.97
C SER A 387 -14.89 11.70 5.05
N ASP A 388 -14.38 12.20 6.17
CA ASP A 388 -14.03 13.60 6.36
C ASP A 388 -12.84 13.99 5.47
N PHE A 389 -11.83 13.11 5.35
CA PHE A 389 -10.69 13.31 4.46
C PHE A 389 -11.08 13.16 2.99
N LEU A 390 -11.96 12.22 2.65
CA LEU A 390 -12.51 12.11 1.29
C LEU A 390 -13.27 13.39 0.91
N GLU A 391 -14.18 13.88 1.75
CA GLU A 391 -14.90 15.15 1.54
C GLU A 391 -13.90 16.30 1.35
N TYR A 392 -12.89 16.37 2.21
CA TYR A 392 -11.81 17.35 2.11
C TYR A 392 -11.12 17.33 0.74
N VAL A 393 -10.71 16.14 0.25
CA VAL A 393 -10.09 15.99 -1.07
C VAL A 393 -11.03 16.44 -2.19
N LEU A 394 -12.30 16.03 -2.16
CA LEU A 394 -13.28 16.29 -3.21
C LEU A 394 -13.62 17.79 -3.38
N VAL A 395 -13.53 18.59 -2.32
CA VAL A 395 -13.81 20.04 -2.36
C VAL A 395 -12.60 20.90 -2.72
N ARG A 396 -11.39 20.33 -2.85
CA ARG A 396 -10.19 21.09 -3.21
C ARG A 396 -10.23 21.61 -4.65
N THR A 397 -9.55 22.74 -4.85
CA THR A 397 -9.47 23.40 -6.17
C THR A 397 -8.18 23.08 -6.92
N ASP A 398 -7.14 22.67 -6.20
CA ASP A 398 -5.81 22.30 -6.66
C ASP A 398 -5.62 20.77 -6.66
N LEU A 399 -6.59 20.08 -7.26
CA LEU A 399 -6.57 18.61 -7.40
C LEU A 399 -5.38 18.11 -8.23
N ASP A 400 -4.72 18.97 -8.99
CA ASP A 400 -3.50 18.65 -9.72
C ASP A 400 -2.34 18.29 -8.79
N THR A 401 -2.27 18.82 -7.56
CA THR A 401 -1.29 18.41 -6.53
C THR A 401 -1.33 16.91 -6.26
N LEU A 402 -2.53 16.31 -6.30
CA LEU A 402 -2.72 14.87 -6.08
C LEU A 402 -2.75 14.08 -7.39
N LEU A 403 -3.53 14.54 -8.38
CA LEU A 403 -3.78 13.78 -9.61
C LEU A 403 -2.57 13.79 -10.55
N MET A 404 -1.75 14.84 -10.59
CA MET A 404 -0.58 14.86 -11.49
C MET A 404 0.42 13.73 -11.17
N PRO A 405 0.86 13.53 -9.90
CA PRO A 405 1.67 12.37 -9.51
C PRO A 405 1.01 11.03 -9.85
N ILE A 406 -0.29 10.85 -9.57
CA ILE A 406 -1.01 9.60 -9.90
C ILE A 406 -0.93 9.30 -11.40
N LEU A 407 -1.22 10.31 -12.23
CA LEU A 407 -1.25 10.18 -13.69
C LEU A 407 0.15 9.95 -14.26
N GLU A 408 1.19 10.55 -13.68
CA GLU A 408 2.58 10.32 -14.06
C GLU A 408 3.05 8.89 -13.71
N THR A 409 2.69 8.39 -12.53
CA THR A 409 3.00 7.01 -12.11
C THR A 409 2.31 5.99 -13.02
N LEU A 410 1.03 6.21 -13.35
CA LEU A 410 0.29 5.38 -14.32
C LEU A 410 0.86 5.46 -15.74
N TYR A 411 1.34 6.64 -16.17
CA TYR A 411 2.03 6.79 -17.46
C TYR A 411 3.29 5.90 -17.52
N ASN A 412 3.99 5.77 -16.40
CA ASN A 412 5.19 4.96 -16.21
C ASN A 412 4.89 3.54 -15.68
N ALA A 413 3.68 3.01 -15.88
CA ALA A 413 3.25 1.69 -15.39
C ALA A 413 4.23 0.53 -15.66
N SER A 414 5.01 0.57 -16.74
CA SER A 414 6.01 -0.46 -17.03
C SER A 414 7.17 -0.53 -16.03
N ARG A 415 7.34 0.48 -15.17
CA ARG A 415 8.38 0.56 -14.14
C ARG A 415 7.82 0.41 -12.72
N ARG A 416 6.53 0.08 -12.59
CA ARG A 416 5.81 0.02 -11.32
C ARG A 416 5.30 -1.39 -11.08
N THR A 417 5.06 -1.74 -9.83
CA THR A 417 4.46 -3.02 -9.46
C THR A 417 2.97 -3.03 -9.81
N SER A 418 2.41 -4.21 -10.10
CA SER A 418 0.98 -4.35 -10.40
C SER A 418 0.12 -3.83 -9.23
N ASN A 419 0.51 -4.13 -7.99
CA ASN A 419 -0.16 -3.67 -6.77
C ASN A 419 -0.26 -2.14 -6.71
N GLN A 420 0.85 -1.43 -6.98
CA GLN A 420 0.83 0.03 -7.02
C GLN A 420 -0.13 0.56 -8.10
N ILE A 421 -0.13 -0.06 -9.30
CA ILE A 421 -1.04 0.33 -10.39
C ILE A 421 -2.50 0.11 -9.98
N TYR A 422 -2.84 -1.04 -9.37
CA TYR A 422 -4.21 -1.31 -8.93
C TYR A 422 -4.67 -0.31 -7.89
N MET A 423 -3.87 -0.04 -6.85
CA MET A 423 -4.26 0.94 -5.82
C MET A 423 -4.50 2.33 -6.42
N LEU A 424 -3.65 2.79 -7.35
CA LEU A 424 -3.85 4.07 -8.02
C LEU A 424 -5.14 4.11 -8.85
N LEU A 425 -5.47 3.03 -9.55
CA LEU A 425 -6.72 2.93 -10.31
C LEU A 425 -7.96 2.87 -9.41
N ILE A 426 -7.86 2.19 -8.26
CA ILE A 426 -8.91 2.16 -7.24
C ILE A 426 -9.12 3.55 -6.64
N ILE A 427 -8.05 4.28 -6.32
CA ILE A 427 -8.14 5.66 -5.84
C ILE A 427 -8.84 6.56 -6.87
N LEU A 428 -8.48 6.46 -8.16
CA LEU A 428 -9.17 7.19 -9.22
C LEU A 428 -10.65 6.79 -9.33
N LEU A 429 -10.97 5.51 -9.17
CA LEU A 429 -12.34 5.02 -9.16
C LEU A 429 -13.12 5.62 -7.98
N ILE A 430 -12.58 5.57 -6.76
CA ILE A 430 -13.17 6.16 -5.54
C ILE A 430 -13.47 7.65 -5.76
N LEU A 431 -12.50 8.43 -6.22
CA LEU A 431 -12.70 9.87 -6.47
C LEU A 431 -13.76 10.12 -7.56
N SER A 432 -13.77 9.29 -8.61
CA SER A 432 -14.75 9.41 -9.71
C SER A 432 -16.19 9.07 -9.31
N GLN A 433 -16.44 8.51 -8.12
CA GLN A 433 -17.81 8.28 -7.66
C GLN A 433 -18.56 9.61 -7.42
N ASP A 434 -17.82 10.70 -7.14
CA ASP A 434 -18.40 12.02 -6.95
C ASP A 434 -18.57 12.80 -8.27
N SER A 435 -19.78 13.29 -8.50
CA SER A 435 -20.13 14.04 -9.70
C SER A 435 -19.50 15.45 -9.79
N SER A 436 -19.24 16.08 -8.64
CA SER A 436 -18.63 17.40 -8.55
C SER A 436 -17.15 17.33 -8.91
N PHE A 437 -16.44 16.30 -8.43
CA PHE A 437 -15.09 15.95 -8.83
C PHE A 437 -15.00 15.75 -10.34
N ASN A 438 -15.86 14.91 -10.92
CA ASN A 438 -15.86 14.66 -12.36
C ASN A 438 -16.08 15.95 -13.17
N ALA A 439 -16.86 16.90 -12.67
CA ALA A 439 -17.06 18.19 -13.34
C ALA A 439 -15.91 19.19 -13.11
N SER A 440 -15.25 19.16 -11.95
CA SER A 440 -14.21 20.13 -11.56
C SER A 440 -12.89 19.89 -12.30
N ILE A 441 -12.48 18.63 -12.48
CA ILE A 441 -11.22 18.26 -13.16
C ILE A 441 -11.18 18.75 -14.62
N HIS A 442 -12.32 18.91 -15.28
CA HIS A 442 -12.37 19.45 -16.65
C HIS A 442 -12.22 20.98 -16.71
N LYS A 443 -12.40 21.69 -15.59
CA LYS A 443 -12.21 23.14 -15.49
C LYS A 443 -10.76 23.53 -15.15
N LEU A 444 -10.00 22.62 -14.55
CA LEU A 444 -8.60 22.82 -14.22
C LEU A 444 -7.74 22.69 -15.49
N ILE A 445 -7.18 23.81 -15.97
CA ILE A 445 -6.36 23.87 -17.18
C ILE A 445 -4.88 23.80 -16.82
N LEU A 446 -4.20 22.79 -17.34
CA LEU A 446 -2.77 22.60 -17.18
C LEU A 446 -2.01 23.39 -18.26
N PRO A 447 -1.00 24.19 -17.91
CA PRO A 447 -0.21 24.93 -18.89
C PRO A 447 0.57 23.98 -19.81
N ASN A 448 1.24 22.98 -19.22
CA ASN A 448 1.97 21.93 -19.92
C ASN A 448 2.01 20.64 -19.09
N VAL A 449 2.38 19.52 -19.75
CA VAL A 449 2.62 18.22 -19.10
C VAL A 449 4.00 17.71 -19.56
N PRO A 450 5.09 18.05 -18.85
CA PRO A 450 6.45 17.86 -19.36
C PRO A 450 6.88 16.38 -19.48
N TRP A 451 6.33 15.50 -18.64
CA TRP A 451 6.66 14.08 -18.63
C TRP A 451 5.96 13.26 -19.72
N TYR A 452 4.93 13.81 -20.38
CA TYR A 452 4.19 13.10 -21.44
C TYR A 452 4.91 13.23 -22.79
N GLN A 453 5.45 12.12 -23.30
CA GLN A 453 6.39 12.15 -24.43
C GLN A 453 5.74 11.90 -25.81
N GLU A 454 4.53 11.34 -25.87
CA GLU A 454 3.92 10.95 -27.16
C GLU A 454 3.43 12.15 -27.98
N ARG A 455 3.09 13.26 -27.32
CA ARG A 455 2.57 14.48 -27.94
C ARG A 455 2.74 15.66 -26.99
N LEU A 456 3.03 16.85 -27.51
CA LEU A 456 2.99 18.06 -26.69
C LEU A 456 1.55 18.37 -26.25
N LEU A 457 1.32 18.32 -24.93
CA LEU A 457 0.04 18.65 -24.30
C LEU A 457 0.15 20.04 -23.65
N ASN A 458 -0.24 21.07 -24.39
CA ASN A 458 -0.30 22.45 -23.91
C ASN A 458 -1.76 22.86 -23.67
N HIS A 459 -2.04 23.62 -22.62
CA HIS A 459 -3.37 24.14 -22.29
C HIS A 459 -4.48 23.06 -22.32
N THR A 460 -4.18 21.88 -21.78
CA THR A 460 -5.11 20.74 -21.73
C THR A 460 -5.74 20.67 -20.34
N SER A 461 -7.03 20.33 -20.25
CA SER A 461 -7.67 20.15 -18.95
C SER A 461 -7.17 18.88 -18.25
N LEU A 462 -7.10 18.89 -16.92
CA LEU A 462 -6.73 17.73 -16.12
C LEU A 462 -7.65 16.53 -16.42
N GLY A 463 -8.95 16.76 -16.58
CA GLY A 463 -9.89 15.72 -17.02
C GLY A 463 -9.60 15.16 -18.42
N SER A 464 -9.09 15.97 -19.36
CA SER A 464 -8.63 15.44 -20.66
C SER A 464 -7.38 14.57 -20.52
N LEU A 465 -6.44 14.99 -19.67
CA LEU A 465 -5.23 14.20 -19.37
C LEU A 465 -5.59 12.86 -18.71
N MET A 466 -6.51 12.87 -17.74
CA MET A 466 -7.00 11.66 -17.07
C MET A 466 -7.61 10.66 -18.07
N VAL A 467 -8.44 11.13 -19.01
CA VAL A 467 -8.97 10.29 -20.11
C VAL A 467 -7.84 9.69 -20.95
N ILE A 468 -6.83 10.49 -21.32
CA ILE A 468 -5.69 10.03 -22.13
C ILE A 468 -4.91 8.93 -21.39
N ILE A 469 -4.62 9.13 -20.10
CA ILE A 469 -3.84 8.18 -19.30
C ILE A 469 -4.63 6.89 -19.04
N LEU A 470 -5.91 6.96 -18.68
CA LEU A 470 -6.74 5.75 -18.50
C LEU A 470 -6.80 4.90 -19.77
N ILE A 471 -6.97 5.52 -20.94
CA ILE A 471 -6.97 4.81 -22.23
C ILE A 471 -5.58 4.24 -22.55
N ARG A 472 -4.51 4.95 -22.20
CA ARG A 472 -3.14 4.45 -22.35
C ARG A 472 -2.90 3.23 -21.45
N THR A 473 -3.39 3.25 -20.21
CA THR A 473 -3.28 2.14 -19.26
C THR A 473 -4.04 0.91 -19.77
N VAL A 474 -5.25 1.09 -20.32
CA VAL A 474 -5.99 0.02 -21.03
C VAL A 474 -5.18 -0.53 -22.20
N LYS A 475 -4.59 0.33 -23.04
CA LYS A 475 -3.76 -0.11 -24.17
C LYS A 475 -2.54 -0.92 -23.70
N TYR A 476 -1.86 -0.47 -22.67
CA TYR A 476 -0.70 -1.15 -22.09
C TYR A 476 -1.11 -2.55 -21.59
N ASN A 477 -2.21 -2.63 -20.84
CA ASN A 477 -2.74 -3.88 -20.32
C ASN A 477 -3.06 -4.91 -21.43
N LEU A 478 -3.74 -4.50 -22.50
CA LEU A 478 -4.03 -5.39 -23.65
C LEU A 478 -2.77 -5.96 -24.29
N SER A 479 -1.69 -5.19 -24.29
CA SER A 479 -0.44 -5.56 -24.95
C SER A 479 0.49 -6.40 -24.08
N LYS A 480 0.42 -6.28 -22.75
CA LYS A 480 1.41 -6.85 -21.81
C LYS A 480 0.81 -7.75 -20.75
N LEU A 481 -0.16 -7.24 -19.99
CA LEU A 481 -0.63 -7.87 -18.75
C LEU A 481 -1.85 -8.78 -18.96
N ARG A 482 -2.76 -8.40 -19.88
CA ARG A 482 -4.03 -9.09 -20.17
C ARG A 482 -4.92 -9.27 -18.93
N ASP A 483 -4.85 -8.32 -18.01
CA ASP A 483 -5.57 -8.36 -16.74
C ASP A 483 -6.99 -7.76 -16.87
N VAL A 484 -8.01 -8.53 -16.49
CA VAL A 484 -9.42 -8.11 -16.59
C VAL A 484 -9.75 -7.00 -15.57
N TYR A 485 -9.21 -7.07 -14.37
CA TYR A 485 -9.46 -6.12 -13.28
C TYR A 485 -8.95 -4.71 -13.63
N LEU A 486 -7.78 -4.61 -14.24
CA LEU A 486 -7.23 -3.33 -14.71
C LEU A 486 -8.15 -2.66 -15.74
N HIS A 487 -8.70 -3.45 -16.68
CA HIS A 487 -9.67 -2.95 -17.65
C HIS A 487 -10.94 -2.43 -16.98
N THR A 488 -11.50 -3.20 -16.07
CA THR A 488 -12.73 -2.85 -15.36
C THR A 488 -12.58 -1.53 -14.62
N ASN A 489 -11.51 -1.34 -13.84
CA ASN A 489 -11.30 -0.08 -13.09
C ASN A 489 -11.11 1.14 -14.01
N CYS A 490 -10.37 1.00 -15.11
CA CYS A 490 -10.19 2.10 -16.06
C CYS A 490 -11.51 2.48 -16.75
N LEU A 491 -12.28 1.48 -17.21
CA LEU A 491 -13.56 1.71 -17.88
C LEU A 491 -14.62 2.24 -16.91
N ALA A 492 -14.65 1.75 -15.67
CA ALA A 492 -15.53 2.24 -14.62
C ALA A 492 -15.29 3.72 -14.32
N THR A 493 -14.02 4.11 -14.17
CA THR A 493 -13.63 5.52 -13.98
C THR A 493 -14.04 6.39 -15.17
N LEU A 494 -13.79 5.94 -16.41
CA LEU A 494 -14.21 6.66 -17.63
C LEU A 494 -15.73 6.79 -17.73
N ALA A 495 -16.48 5.76 -17.34
CA ALA A 495 -17.94 5.76 -17.33
C ALA A 495 -18.53 6.74 -16.31
N ASN A 496 -17.95 6.82 -15.12
CA ASN A 496 -18.32 7.82 -14.12
C ASN A 496 -18.06 9.25 -14.62
N MET A 497 -16.93 9.48 -15.29
CA MET A 497 -16.59 10.79 -15.85
C MET A 497 -17.49 11.22 -17.02
N ALA A 498 -17.90 10.28 -17.88
CA ALA A 498 -18.53 10.52 -19.18
C ALA A 498 -19.68 11.56 -19.20
N PRO A 499 -20.63 11.55 -18.25
CA PRO A 499 -21.75 12.50 -18.23
C PRO A 499 -21.34 13.95 -17.85
N HIS A 500 -20.19 14.11 -17.20
CA HIS A 500 -19.70 15.39 -16.68
C HIS A 500 -18.61 16.03 -17.55
N VAL A 501 -18.23 15.34 -18.62
CA VAL A 501 -17.19 15.76 -19.55
C VAL A 501 -17.43 17.18 -20.08
N HIS A 502 -16.40 18.02 -20.04
CA HIS A 502 -16.48 19.40 -20.51
C HIS A 502 -15.25 19.77 -21.34
N ARG A 503 -15.47 20.21 -22.59
CA ARG A 503 -14.43 20.68 -23.52
C ARG A 503 -13.22 19.73 -23.61
N LEU A 504 -13.45 18.46 -23.91
CA LEU A 504 -12.33 17.54 -24.18
C LEU A 504 -11.44 18.06 -25.29
N SER A 505 -10.13 17.87 -25.11
CA SER A 505 -9.17 18.10 -26.18
C SER A 505 -9.44 17.19 -27.38
N ALA A 506 -9.14 17.66 -28.60
CA ALA A 506 -9.20 16.86 -29.81
C ALA A 506 -8.46 15.51 -29.66
N TYR A 507 -7.33 15.53 -28.96
CA TYR A 507 -6.53 14.33 -28.71
C TYR A 507 -7.25 13.33 -27.80
N ALA A 508 -7.82 13.77 -26.68
CA ALA A 508 -8.60 12.90 -25.79
C ALA A 508 -9.84 12.33 -26.49
N SER A 509 -10.56 13.15 -27.27
CA SER A 509 -11.71 12.69 -28.08
C SER A 509 -11.33 11.62 -29.11
N GLN A 510 -10.21 11.80 -29.81
CA GLN A 510 -9.70 10.79 -30.74
C GLN A 510 -9.31 9.49 -30.03
N ARG A 511 -8.69 9.59 -28.84
CA ARG A 511 -8.34 8.41 -28.03
C ARG A 511 -9.57 7.64 -27.58
N LEU A 512 -10.66 8.32 -27.20
CA LEU A 512 -11.94 7.70 -26.82
C LEU A 512 -12.51 6.84 -27.96
N VAL A 513 -12.59 7.36 -29.18
CA VAL A 513 -13.06 6.58 -30.33
C VAL A 513 -12.08 5.44 -30.68
N SER A 514 -10.78 5.71 -30.55
CA SER A 514 -9.74 4.70 -30.78
C SER A 514 -9.77 3.56 -29.77
N LEU A 515 -10.30 3.77 -28.56
CA LEU A 515 -10.47 2.72 -27.55
C LEU A 515 -11.42 1.64 -28.04
N PHE A 516 -12.59 2.02 -28.58
CA PHE A 516 -13.54 1.08 -29.16
C PHE A 516 -12.91 0.30 -30.33
N ASP A 517 -12.22 0.99 -31.23
CA ASP A 517 -11.51 0.40 -32.38
C ASP A 517 -10.41 -0.59 -31.96
N MET A 518 -9.72 -0.31 -30.85
CA MET A 518 -8.68 -1.18 -30.31
C MET A 518 -9.28 -2.47 -29.75
N LEU A 519 -10.32 -2.36 -28.92
CA LEU A 519 -11.00 -3.50 -28.31
C LEU A 519 -11.73 -4.34 -29.36
N SER A 520 -12.30 -3.70 -30.39
CA SER A 520 -13.05 -4.39 -31.45
C SER A 520 -12.14 -5.27 -32.30
N ARG A 521 -10.92 -4.80 -32.60
CA ARG A 521 -9.90 -5.62 -33.27
C ARG A 521 -9.50 -6.84 -32.45
N LYS A 522 -9.39 -6.70 -31.12
CA LYS A 522 -9.06 -7.83 -30.25
C LYS A 522 -10.22 -8.82 -30.16
N TYR A 523 -11.45 -8.33 -30.04
CA TYR A 523 -12.68 -9.13 -30.11
C TYR A 523 -12.79 -9.90 -31.42
N ASN A 524 -12.62 -9.24 -32.58
CA ASN A 524 -12.73 -9.89 -33.89
C ASN A 524 -11.68 -11.00 -34.06
N LYS A 525 -10.43 -10.76 -33.64
CA LYS A 525 -9.37 -11.78 -33.65
C LYS A 525 -9.74 -13.00 -32.80
N LEU A 526 -10.31 -12.79 -31.61
CA LEU A 526 -10.78 -13.89 -30.75
C LEU A 526 -11.97 -14.63 -31.37
N ALA A 527 -12.90 -13.91 -32.00
CA ALA A 527 -14.05 -14.50 -32.67
C ALA A 527 -13.64 -15.36 -33.88
N GLU A 528 -12.67 -14.91 -34.68
CA GLU A 528 -12.09 -15.68 -35.79
C GLU A 528 -11.43 -16.97 -35.29
N LEU A 529 -10.55 -16.87 -34.28
CA LEU A 529 -9.88 -18.03 -33.67
C LEU A 529 -10.87 -19.06 -33.10
N ARG A 530 -11.97 -18.61 -32.51
CA ARG A 530 -13.05 -19.47 -32.02
C ARG A 530 -13.73 -20.22 -33.18
N ASN A 531 -14.05 -19.52 -34.26
CA ASN A 531 -14.71 -20.11 -35.42
C ASN A 531 -13.82 -21.16 -36.09
N ASP A 532 -12.53 -20.86 -36.28
CA ASP A 532 -11.56 -21.78 -36.87
C ASP A 532 -11.38 -23.06 -36.03
N LYS A 533 -11.29 -22.91 -34.71
CA LYS A 533 -11.19 -24.06 -33.80
C LYS A 533 -12.50 -24.87 -33.75
N MET A 534 -13.66 -24.22 -33.78
CA MET A 534 -14.96 -24.92 -33.79
C MET A 534 -15.18 -25.71 -35.10
N VAL A 535 -14.56 -25.29 -36.21
CA VAL A 535 -14.51 -26.07 -37.46
C VAL A 535 -13.59 -27.28 -37.32
N MET A 536 -12.46 -27.16 -36.61
CA MET A 536 -11.50 -28.25 -36.35
C MET A 536 -11.99 -29.28 -35.30
N THR A 537 -12.66 -28.85 -34.22
CA THR A 537 -13.17 -29.74 -33.15
C THR A 537 -14.37 -30.57 -33.61
N LYS A 538 -15.08 -30.17 -34.68
CA LYS A 538 -16.07 -31.05 -35.35
C LYS A 538 -15.42 -32.26 -36.04
N ALA A 539 -14.09 -32.29 -36.19
CA ALA A 539 -13.36 -33.40 -36.79
C ALA A 539 -12.68 -34.34 -35.75
N ASN A 540 -12.34 -33.86 -34.54
CA ASN A 540 -11.71 -34.66 -33.48
C ASN A 540 -12.27 -34.28 -32.08
N SER A 541 -12.83 -35.25 -31.36
CA SER A 541 -13.62 -35.05 -30.13
C SER A 541 -12.81 -35.02 -28.83
N VAL A 542 -11.83 -34.12 -28.69
CA VAL A 542 -11.14 -33.88 -27.41
C VAL A 542 -10.77 -32.39 -27.31
N GLY A 543 -11.49 -31.61 -26.50
CA GLY A 543 -11.15 -30.18 -26.31
C GLY A 543 -12.20 -29.30 -25.62
N GLY A 544 -12.90 -29.80 -24.60
CA GLY A 544 -13.98 -29.06 -23.92
C GLY A 544 -13.51 -27.81 -23.15
N SER A 545 -12.42 -27.91 -22.37
CA SER A 545 -11.98 -26.83 -21.46
C SER A 545 -11.45 -25.59 -22.19
N ILE A 546 -10.66 -25.74 -23.26
CA ILE A 546 -10.08 -24.60 -24.01
C ILE A 546 -11.17 -23.80 -24.77
N ALA A 547 -12.24 -24.46 -25.20
CA ALA A 547 -13.35 -23.81 -25.90
C ALA A 547 -14.19 -22.95 -24.95
N GLU A 548 -14.33 -23.38 -23.69
CA GLU A 548 -15.02 -22.63 -22.64
C GLU A 548 -14.22 -21.37 -22.25
N ASP A 549 -12.91 -21.47 -22.07
CA ASP A 549 -12.03 -20.33 -21.74
C ASP A 549 -12.01 -19.24 -22.83
N MET A 550 -12.01 -19.64 -24.11
CA MET A 550 -12.12 -18.66 -25.21
C MET A 550 -13.51 -18.00 -25.25
N SER A 551 -14.55 -18.72 -24.82
CA SER A 551 -15.91 -18.16 -24.75
C SER A 551 -16.01 -17.11 -23.64
N THR A 552 -15.42 -17.38 -22.47
CA THR A 552 -15.39 -16.40 -21.36
C THR A 552 -14.59 -15.16 -21.73
N GLU A 553 -13.41 -15.29 -22.34
CA GLU A 553 -12.63 -14.14 -22.84
C GLU A 553 -13.45 -13.32 -23.85
N LEU A 554 -14.10 -13.97 -24.81
CA LEU A 554 -14.94 -13.28 -25.80
C LEU A 554 -16.12 -12.53 -25.14
N HIS A 555 -16.74 -13.09 -24.11
CA HIS A 555 -17.79 -12.43 -23.34
C HIS A 555 -17.26 -11.18 -22.62
N ILE A 556 -16.10 -11.27 -21.98
CA ILE A 556 -15.44 -10.14 -21.31
C ILE A 556 -15.19 -8.99 -22.29
N TYR A 557 -14.64 -9.26 -23.47
CA TYR A 557 -14.43 -8.21 -24.49
C TYR A 557 -15.74 -7.65 -25.06
N THR A 558 -16.78 -8.47 -25.12
CA THR A 558 -18.13 -8.00 -25.50
C THR A 558 -18.65 -6.98 -24.49
N ASP A 559 -18.46 -7.24 -23.20
CA ASP A 559 -18.89 -6.33 -22.13
C ASP A 559 -18.03 -5.06 -22.10
N PHE A 560 -16.71 -5.16 -22.31
CA PHE A 560 -15.85 -3.98 -22.47
C PHE A 560 -16.27 -3.09 -23.65
N LEU A 561 -16.56 -3.68 -24.82
CA LEU A 561 -17.06 -2.92 -25.97
C LEU A 561 -18.39 -2.24 -25.67
N ARG A 562 -19.28 -2.93 -24.96
CA ARG A 562 -20.56 -2.36 -24.53
C ARG A 562 -20.35 -1.16 -23.60
N ILE A 563 -19.51 -1.28 -22.59
CA ILE A 563 -19.21 -0.17 -21.65
C ILE A 563 -18.64 1.04 -22.41
N VAL A 564 -17.77 0.82 -23.40
CA VAL A 564 -17.23 1.93 -24.22
C VAL A 564 -18.32 2.61 -25.04
N LEU A 565 -19.26 1.85 -25.61
CA LEU A 565 -20.42 2.42 -26.30
C LEU A 565 -21.36 3.17 -25.34
N GLU A 566 -21.53 2.68 -24.11
CA GLU A 566 -22.29 3.36 -23.05
C GLU A 566 -21.59 4.65 -22.60
N ILE A 567 -20.26 4.68 -22.50
CA ILE A 567 -19.45 5.89 -22.27
C ILE A 567 -19.69 6.92 -23.38
N LEU A 568 -19.60 6.52 -24.65
CA LEU A 568 -19.85 7.42 -25.78
C LEU A 568 -21.29 7.96 -25.74
N ASN A 569 -22.27 7.09 -25.48
CA ASN A 569 -23.67 7.48 -25.33
C ASN A 569 -23.89 8.47 -24.19
N ALA A 570 -23.26 8.25 -23.04
CA ALA A 570 -23.32 9.17 -21.92
C ALA A 570 -22.81 10.58 -22.29
N ILE A 571 -21.68 10.67 -23.00
CA ILE A 571 -21.17 11.96 -23.50
C ILE A 571 -22.16 12.58 -24.49
N LEU A 572 -22.68 11.81 -25.45
CA LEU A 572 -23.57 12.30 -26.49
C LEU A 572 -24.94 12.76 -25.95
N THR A 573 -25.42 12.13 -24.89
CA THR A 573 -26.71 12.44 -24.26
C THR A 573 -26.60 13.61 -23.30
N TYR A 574 -25.59 13.62 -22.41
CA TYR A 574 -25.52 14.57 -21.29
C TYR A 574 -24.55 15.73 -21.52
N ALA A 575 -23.55 15.58 -22.40
CA ALA A 575 -22.43 16.50 -22.50
C ALA A 575 -22.15 17.03 -23.93
N LEU A 576 -22.85 16.54 -24.96
CA LEU A 576 -22.58 16.85 -26.38
C LEU A 576 -22.45 18.35 -26.68
N PRO A 577 -23.37 19.24 -26.22
CA PRO A 577 -23.29 20.66 -26.59
C PRO A 577 -21.99 21.35 -26.16
N ARG A 578 -21.26 20.76 -25.20
CA ARG A 578 -20.01 21.29 -24.63
C ARG A 578 -18.76 20.58 -25.21
N ASN A 579 -18.93 19.59 -26.08
CA ASN A 579 -17.87 18.68 -26.54
C ASN A 579 -17.88 18.49 -28.08
N PRO A 580 -17.66 19.57 -28.86
CA PRO A 580 -17.64 19.51 -30.32
C PRO A 580 -16.54 18.58 -30.85
N GLU A 581 -15.40 18.49 -30.17
CA GLU A 581 -14.28 17.60 -30.55
C GLU A 581 -14.65 16.12 -30.48
N VAL A 582 -15.58 15.73 -29.60
CA VAL A 582 -16.07 14.35 -29.52
C VAL A 582 -16.93 14.03 -30.75
N VAL A 583 -17.83 14.95 -31.13
CA VAL A 583 -18.64 14.82 -32.35
C VAL A 583 -17.75 14.72 -33.58
N TYR A 584 -16.75 15.61 -33.69
CA TYR A 584 -15.77 15.56 -34.77
C TYR A 584 -15.04 14.21 -34.84
N ALA A 585 -14.54 13.70 -33.71
CA ALA A 585 -13.85 12.42 -33.66
C ALA A 585 -14.74 11.24 -34.10
N ILE A 586 -16.01 11.24 -33.70
CA ILE A 586 -16.99 10.21 -34.09
C ILE A 586 -17.30 10.30 -35.58
N MET A 587 -17.55 11.50 -36.12
CA MET A 587 -17.79 11.71 -37.56
C MET A 587 -16.59 11.27 -38.40
N HIS A 588 -15.37 11.64 -37.98
CA HIS A 588 -14.14 11.32 -38.69
C HIS A 588 -13.84 9.82 -38.73
N ARG A 589 -14.27 9.05 -37.72
CA ARG A 589 -14.01 7.61 -37.59
C ARG A 589 -15.30 6.78 -37.58
N GLN A 590 -16.34 7.24 -38.27
CA GLN A 590 -17.65 6.58 -38.29
C GLN A 590 -17.61 5.15 -38.86
N GLU A 591 -16.62 4.82 -39.69
CA GLU A 591 -16.41 3.48 -40.26
C GLU A 591 -16.14 2.41 -39.19
N VAL A 592 -15.61 2.81 -38.03
CA VAL A 592 -15.30 1.88 -36.93
C VAL A 592 -16.57 1.22 -36.37
N PHE A 593 -17.71 1.90 -36.44
CA PHE A 593 -18.98 1.42 -35.88
C PHE A 593 -19.79 0.53 -36.84
N GLN A 594 -19.51 0.61 -38.15
CA GLN A 594 -20.28 -0.09 -39.18
C GLN A 594 -20.34 -1.61 -39.01
N PRO A 595 -19.23 -2.33 -38.69
CA PRO A 595 -19.25 -3.78 -38.54
C PRO A 595 -20.19 -4.30 -37.44
N PHE A 596 -20.50 -3.45 -36.45
CA PHE A 596 -21.26 -3.82 -35.27
C PHE A 596 -22.73 -3.39 -35.32
N LYS A 597 -23.16 -2.72 -36.40
CA LYS A 597 -24.52 -2.15 -36.51
C LYS A 597 -25.64 -3.15 -36.21
N ASN A 598 -25.48 -4.40 -36.66
CA ASN A 598 -26.48 -5.45 -36.46
C ASN A 598 -26.18 -6.36 -35.26
N HIS A 599 -25.18 -6.03 -34.43
CA HIS A 599 -24.82 -6.86 -33.30
C HIS A 599 -25.88 -6.71 -32.18
N PRO A 600 -26.47 -7.80 -31.67
CA PRO A 600 -27.66 -7.74 -30.81
C PRO A 600 -27.41 -7.00 -29.49
N ARG A 601 -26.19 -7.06 -28.95
CA ARG A 601 -25.82 -6.32 -27.72
C ARG A 601 -25.45 -4.85 -27.95
N PHE A 602 -25.21 -4.42 -29.19
CA PHE A 602 -24.70 -3.08 -29.50
C PHE A 602 -25.69 -2.22 -30.30
N ASN A 603 -26.66 -2.83 -30.98
CA ASN A 603 -27.56 -2.16 -31.91
C ASN A 603 -28.21 -0.90 -31.29
N GLU A 604 -28.83 -1.00 -30.10
CA GLU A 604 -29.51 0.14 -29.48
C GLU A 604 -28.54 1.29 -29.14
N LEU A 605 -27.33 0.97 -28.67
CA LEU A 605 -26.31 1.96 -28.35
C LEU A 605 -25.76 2.63 -29.62
N LEU A 606 -25.65 1.87 -30.71
CA LEU A 606 -25.17 2.35 -32.00
C LEU A 606 -26.23 3.20 -32.71
N GLU A 607 -27.52 2.89 -32.56
CA GLU A 607 -28.62 3.71 -33.11
C GLU A 607 -28.51 5.16 -32.65
N ASN A 608 -28.24 5.42 -31.37
CA ASN A 608 -28.00 6.76 -30.86
C ASN A 608 -26.80 7.45 -31.52
N ILE A 609 -25.69 6.73 -31.72
CA ILE A 609 -24.51 7.27 -32.40
C ILE A 609 -24.86 7.64 -33.85
N TYR A 610 -25.62 6.79 -34.55
CA TYR A 610 -26.08 7.07 -35.91
C TYR A 610 -27.06 8.26 -35.96
N THR A 611 -27.97 8.41 -34.99
CA THR A 611 -28.85 9.58 -34.90
C THR A 611 -28.05 10.88 -34.81
N VAL A 612 -26.98 10.89 -34.01
CA VAL A 612 -26.06 12.04 -33.95
C VAL A 612 -25.34 12.23 -35.28
N LEU A 613 -24.78 11.16 -35.87
CA LEU A 613 -24.09 11.23 -37.16
C LEU A 613 -25.00 11.79 -38.26
N ASP A 614 -26.25 11.33 -38.36
CA ASP A 614 -27.22 11.77 -39.37
C ASP A 614 -27.57 13.25 -39.21
N PHE A 615 -27.74 13.72 -37.98
CA PHE A 615 -27.97 15.13 -37.69
C PHE A 615 -26.80 16.01 -38.15
N PHE A 616 -25.56 15.65 -37.82
CA PHE A 616 -24.40 16.47 -38.19
C PHE A 616 -24.02 16.32 -39.67
N ASN A 617 -24.09 15.12 -40.24
CA ASN A 617 -23.82 14.88 -41.67
C ASN A 617 -24.81 15.65 -42.56
N SER A 618 -26.11 15.62 -42.25
CA SER A 618 -27.11 16.38 -43.04
C SER A 618 -26.88 17.89 -43.00
N ARG A 619 -26.41 18.43 -41.88
CA ARG A 619 -26.04 19.85 -41.75
C ARG A 619 -24.78 20.19 -42.54
N MET A 620 -23.78 19.31 -42.54
CA MET A 620 -22.60 19.45 -43.39
C MET A 620 -22.97 19.47 -44.87
N ASP A 621 -23.82 18.54 -45.31
CA ASP A 621 -24.28 18.46 -46.70
C ASP A 621 -25.10 19.70 -47.12
N SER A 622 -25.90 20.26 -46.21
CA SER A 622 -26.67 21.49 -46.47
C SER A 622 -25.82 22.75 -46.65
N GLN A 623 -24.59 22.77 -46.12
CA GLN A 623 -23.67 23.91 -46.18
C GLN A 623 -22.61 23.75 -47.28
N ARG A 624 -22.72 22.70 -48.09
CA ARG A 624 -21.79 22.38 -49.16
C ARG A 624 -21.94 23.39 -50.29
N MET A 625 -21.05 24.38 -50.32
CA MET A 625 -20.91 25.37 -51.40
C MET A 625 -19.52 25.20 -52.02
N ASP A 626 -19.47 24.80 -53.30
CA ASP A 626 -18.32 24.65 -54.21
C ASP A 626 -16.90 24.93 -53.66
N GLY A 627 -16.42 24.11 -52.72
CA GLY A 627 -15.05 24.19 -52.19
C GLY A 627 -14.67 23.00 -51.32
N GLU A 628 -13.37 22.75 -51.16
CA GLU A 628 -12.84 21.68 -50.30
C GLU A 628 -13.11 21.97 -48.80
N TRP A 629 -13.42 20.90 -48.06
CA TRP A 629 -13.61 20.95 -46.61
C TRP A 629 -12.24 20.98 -45.90
N SER A 630 -11.97 22.05 -45.15
CA SER A 630 -10.85 22.06 -44.19
C SER A 630 -11.33 21.61 -42.82
N VAL A 631 -10.41 21.07 -41.99
CA VAL A 631 -10.69 20.66 -40.60
C VAL A 631 -11.33 21.80 -39.80
N GLU A 632 -10.80 23.02 -39.96
CA GLU A 632 -11.34 24.22 -39.30
C GLU A 632 -12.79 24.49 -39.70
N LYS A 633 -13.11 24.44 -41.01
CA LYS A 633 -14.49 24.64 -41.47
C LYS A 633 -15.42 23.59 -40.89
N VAL A 634 -15.04 22.30 -40.94
CA VAL A 634 -15.85 21.21 -40.38
C VAL A 634 -16.12 21.43 -38.89
N LEU A 635 -15.08 21.77 -38.12
CA LEU A 635 -15.22 22.00 -36.69
C LEU A 635 -16.11 23.21 -36.38
N GLN A 636 -16.02 24.30 -37.16
CA GLN A 636 -16.90 25.45 -37.02
C GLN A 636 -18.37 25.08 -37.25
N VAL A 637 -18.67 24.28 -38.29
CA VAL A 637 -20.03 23.79 -38.53
C VAL A 637 -20.52 22.95 -37.35
N ILE A 638 -19.69 22.05 -36.83
CA ILE A 638 -20.02 21.24 -35.65
C ILE A 638 -20.31 22.14 -34.45
N ILE A 639 -19.43 23.09 -34.12
CA ILE A 639 -19.59 24.01 -32.99
C ILE A 639 -20.91 24.77 -33.07
N ILE A 640 -21.27 25.28 -34.25
CA ILE A 640 -22.54 26.00 -34.46
C ILE A 640 -23.73 25.07 -34.20
N ASN A 641 -23.71 23.86 -34.76
CA ASN A 641 -24.84 22.93 -34.67
C ASN A 641 -24.94 22.20 -33.32
N CYS A 642 -23.83 22.06 -32.56
CA CYS A 642 -23.85 21.56 -31.18
C CYS A 642 -24.76 22.39 -30.27
N ARG A 643 -24.88 23.71 -30.52
CA ARG A 643 -25.76 24.61 -29.75
C ARG A 643 -27.24 24.38 -30.05
N SER A 644 -27.57 23.89 -31.25
CA SER A 644 -28.94 23.57 -31.65
C SER A 644 -29.36 22.15 -31.34
N TRP A 645 -28.42 21.26 -30.99
CA TRP A 645 -28.73 19.89 -30.61
C TRP A 645 -29.61 19.84 -29.36
N ARG A 646 -30.67 19.03 -29.40
CA ARG A 646 -31.64 18.83 -28.31
C ARG A 646 -31.83 17.37 -27.91
N GLY A 647 -31.11 16.43 -28.54
CA GLY A 647 -31.27 15.00 -28.29
C GLY A 647 -32.50 14.39 -28.96
N GLU A 648 -33.03 15.01 -30.01
CA GLU A 648 -34.17 14.46 -30.77
C GLU A 648 -33.81 13.08 -31.35
N GLY A 649 -34.67 12.08 -31.12
CA GLY A 649 -34.45 10.70 -31.58
C GLY A 649 -33.46 9.87 -30.76
N MET A 650 -32.89 10.41 -29.67
CA MET A 650 -32.00 9.66 -28.78
C MET A 650 -32.79 8.79 -27.80
N LYS A 651 -32.42 7.51 -27.71
CA LYS A 651 -32.82 6.61 -26.64
C LYS A 651 -32.10 6.98 -25.34
N MET A 652 -32.83 6.98 -24.24
CA MET A 652 -32.27 7.24 -22.91
C MET A 652 -31.81 5.93 -22.27
N PHE A 653 -30.52 5.84 -21.97
CA PHE A 653 -29.93 4.74 -21.23
C PHE A 653 -29.69 5.16 -19.77
N THR A 654 -29.78 4.19 -18.87
CA THR A 654 -29.39 4.38 -17.47
C THR A 654 -27.94 4.80 -17.40
N GLN A 655 -27.66 5.87 -16.65
CA GLN A 655 -26.29 6.31 -16.40
C GLN A 655 -25.53 5.21 -15.65
N LEU A 656 -24.40 4.79 -16.19
CA LEU A 656 -23.49 3.90 -15.47
C LEU A 656 -22.94 4.64 -14.25
N ARG A 657 -23.03 3.99 -13.09
CA ARG A 657 -22.44 4.46 -11.83
C ARG A 657 -21.69 3.30 -11.22
N PHE A 658 -20.38 3.41 -11.23
CA PHE A 658 -19.50 2.41 -10.65
C PHE A 658 -19.01 2.90 -9.30
N THR A 659 -19.19 2.05 -8.29
CA THR A 659 -18.66 2.23 -6.95
C THR A 659 -17.58 1.19 -6.73
N TYR A 660 -16.52 1.58 -6.03
CA TYR A 660 -15.53 0.62 -5.56
C TYR A 660 -16.14 -0.18 -4.41
N GLU A 661 -16.02 -1.50 -4.49
CA GLU A 661 -16.36 -2.42 -3.42
C GLU A 661 -15.08 -3.19 -3.06
N GLN A 662 -14.69 -3.11 -1.79
CA GLN A 662 -13.56 -3.87 -1.26
C GLN A 662 -13.91 -5.36 -1.23
N GLU A 663 -12.94 -6.23 -1.51
CA GLU A 663 -13.13 -7.68 -1.41
C GLU A 663 -13.46 -8.10 0.03
N ASN A 664 -14.07 -9.28 0.20
CA ASN A 664 -14.54 -9.77 1.50
C ASN A 664 -13.40 -10.07 2.49
N HIS A 665 -12.23 -10.46 1.98
CA HIS A 665 -11.06 -10.85 2.77
C HIS A 665 -9.85 -9.95 2.44
N PRO A 666 -9.94 -8.63 2.71
CA PRO A 666 -8.88 -7.69 2.35
C PRO A 666 -7.57 -7.99 3.09
N GLU A 667 -7.63 -8.64 4.25
CA GLU A 667 -6.47 -9.04 5.05
C GLU A 667 -5.48 -9.95 4.31
N GLU A 668 -5.97 -10.83 3.43
CA GLU A 668 -5.13 -11.75 2.66
C GLU A 668 -4.22 -11.02 1.67
N PHE A 669 -4.62 -9.82 1.25
CA PHE A 669 -3.80 -8.94 0.44
C PHE A 669 -2.97 -7.97 1.30
N PHE A 670 -3.62 -7.20 2.19
CA PHE A 670 -2.95 -6.09 2.87
C PHE A 670 -1.89 -6.55 3.87
N ILE A 671 -2.12 -7.64 4.61
CA ILE A 671 -1.14 -8.10 5.60
C ILE A 671 0.16 -8.52 4.92
N PRO A 672 0.17 -9.45 3.93
CA PRO A 672 1.40 -9.78 3.22
C PRO A 672 2.00 -8.58 2.51
N TYR A 673 1.18 -7.74 1.87
CA TYR A 673 1.69 -6.60 1.11
C TYR A 673 2.42 -5.57 2.00
N VAL A 674 1.87 -5.24 3.16
CA VAL A 674 2.53 -4.32 4.12
C VAL A 674 3.85 -4.90 4.61
N TRP A 675 3.90 -6.19 4.95
CA TRP A 675 5.14 -6.84 5.37
C TRP A 675 6.18 -6.93 4.25
N GLN A 676 5.77 -7.07 2.99
CA GLN A 676 6.67 -6.98 1.85
C GLN A 676 7.31 -5.59 1.75
N LEU A 677 6.54 -4.52 1.99
CA LEU A 677 7.07 -3.15 2.05
C LEU A 677 8.08 -2.99 3.19
N VAL A 678 7.78 -3.54 4.38
CA VAL A 678 8.67 -3.50 5.55
C VAL A 678 9.98 -4.23 5.26
N LEU A 679 9.94 -5.46 4.75
CA LEU A 679 11.13 -6.25 4.46
C LEU A 679 11.99 -5.63 3.35
N SER A 680 11.40 -4.86 2.44
CA SER A 680 12.14 -4.17 1.38
C SER A 680 12.98 -2.98 1.87
N ARG A 681 12.69 -2.44 3.06
CA ARG A 681 13.20 -1.13 3.51
C ARG A 681 13.79 -1.13 4.91
N CYS A 682 13.24 -1.91 5.84
CA CYS A 682 13.58 -1.82 7.25
C CYS A 682 14.67 -2.81 7.64
N PHE A 683 14.45 -4.12 7.44
CA PHE A 683 15.40 -5.15 7.87
C PHE A 683 15.32 -6.43 7.03
N SER A 684 16.43 -7.16 6.96
CA SER A 684 16.45 -8.52 6.39
C SER A 684 15.84 -9.51 7.38
N PHE A 685 15.05 -10.47 6.89
CA PHE A 685 14.50 -11.55 7.69
C PHE A 685 14.81 -12.90 7.02
N ASN A 686 15.03 -13.95 7.82
CA ASN A 686 15.30 -15.29 7.26
C ASN A 686 14.13 -15.76 6.36
N PRO A 687 14.31 -15.88 5.03
CA PRO A 687 13.21 -16.24 4.13
C PRO A 687 12.62 -17.62 4.44
N GLY A 688 13.42 -18.54 4.97
CA GLY A 688 12.96 -19.88 5.35
C GLY A 688 12.10 -19.93 6.63
N ALA A 689 11.99 -18.81 7.35
CA ALA A 689 11.15 -18.67 8.54
C ALA A 689 9.82 -17.95 8.25
N ILE A 690 9.61 -17.47 7.01
CA ILE A 690 8.41 -16.72 6.64
C ILE A 690 7.35 -17.67 6.07
N ASN A 691 6.19 -17.70 6.71
CA ASN A 691 5.01 -18.43 6.24
C ASN A 691 3.92 -17.49 5.67
N LEU A 692 4.08 -16.17 5.86
CA LEU A 692 3.08 -15.17 5.49
C LEU A 692 2.88 -15.04 3.97
N PHE A 693 3.95 -15.20 3.20
CA PHE A 693 3.85 -15.12 1.74
C PHE A 693 3.34 -16.45 1.19
N PRO A 694 2.40 -16.42 0.23
CA PRO A 694 1.97 -17.63 -0.44
C PRO A 694 3.19 -18.32 -1.06
N VAL A 695 3.32 -19.63 -0.82
CA VAL A 695 4.32 -20.45 -1.51
C VAL A 695 3.94 -20.43 -2.98
N ASP A 696 4.81 -19.91 -3.85
CA ASP A 696 4.66 -20.07 -5.29
C ASP A 696 4.54 -21.58 -5.55
N MET A 697 3.32 -22.04 -5.80
CA MET A 697 3.10 -23.39 -6.30
C MET A 697 3.90 -23.47 -7.60
N PRO A 698 4.91 -24.37 -7.71
CA PRO A 698 5.57 -24.54 -8.99
C PRO A 698 4.47 -24.85 -9.99
N VAL A 699 4.36 -23.98 -11.00
CA VAL A 699 3.57 -24.28 -12.20
C VAL A 699 4.16 -25.59 -12.70
N GLU A 700 3.48 -26.71 -12.47
CA GLU A 700 3.81 -27.92 -13.20
C GLU A 700 3.66 -27.52 -14.66
N ASP A 701 4.80 -27.37 -15.36
CA ASP A 701 4.84 -27.29 -16.81
C ASP A 701 4.11 -28.55 -17.31
N ALA A 702 2.81 -28.38 -17.60
CA ALA A 702 1.98 -29.43 -18.19
C ALA A 702 2.54 -29.88 -19.55
N ASP A 703 3.45 -29.08 -20.13
CA ASP A 703 4.17 -29.37 -21.36
C ASP A 703 5.32 -30.39 -21.19
N ALA A 704 5.81 -30.65 -19.97
CA ALA A 704 6.91 -31.60 -19.74
C ALA A 704 6.45 -33.07 -19.68
N LYS A 705 5.15 -33.34 -19.44
CA LYS A 705 4.59 -34.70 -19.46
C LYS A 705 4.29 -35.21 -20.87
N GLU A 706 4.12 -34.33 -21.87
CA GLU A 706 3.87 -34.74 -23.26
C GLU A 706 5.15 -35.12 -24.05
N GLU A 707 6.33 -34.72 -23.61
CA GLU A 707 7.60 -35.15 -24.24
C GLU A 707 8.11 -36.49 -23.71
N ALA A 708 7.73 -36.89 -22.48
CA ALA A 708 8.10 -38.18 -21.92
C ALA A 708 7.32 -39.35 -22.56
N ASP A 709 6.06 -39.14 -22.95
CA ASP A 709 5.23 -40.18 -23.58
C ASP A 709 5.49 -40.36 -25.09
N ARG A 710 6.17 -39.41 -25.75
CA ARG A 710 6.55 -39.56 -27.18
C ARG A 710 7.84 -40.35 -27.40
N HIS A 711 8.61 -40.63 -26.36
CA HIS A 711 9.88 -41.35 -26.47
C HIS A 711 9.80 -42.85 -26.13
N GLN A 712 8.63 -43.38 -25.75
CA GLN A 712 8.45 -44.82 -25.46
C GLN A 712 7.84 -45.66 -26.59
N ASP A 713 7.26 -45.05 -27.63
CA ASP A 713 6.60 -45.79 -28.74
C ASP A 713 7.46 -45.90 -30.03
N GLY A 714 8.79 -45.72 -29.91
CA GLY A 714 9.68 -45.54 -31.07
C GLY A 714 10.69 -46.66 -31.36
N GLU A 715 10.71 -47.79 -30.66
CA GLU A 715 11.66 -48.87 -30.94
C GLU A 715 11.04 -50.26 -30.76
N LEU A 716 10.51 -50.82 -31.86
CA LEU A 716 10.42 -52.28 -32.08
C LEU A 716 9.97 -52.54 -33.53
N ASN A 717 10.95 -52.79 -34.42
CA ASN A 717 10.91 -53.83 -35.47
C ASN A 717 11.98 -53.60 -36.55
N VAL A 718 13.14 -54.26 -36.44
CA VAL A 718 13.76 -55.03 -37.55
C VAL A 718 14.66 -56.13 -36.95
N VAL A 719 14.49 -57.36 -37.45
CA VAL A 719 15.50 -58.44 -37.69
C VAL A 719 15.15 -59.80 -37.05
N VAL A 720 14.86 -60.73 -37.99
CA VAL A 720 14.54 -62.18 -37.98
C VAL A 720 13.11 -62.60 -37.70
#